data_AF-A0A370TWU8-F1
#
_entry.id   AF-A0A370TWU8-F1
#
_cell.length_a   1.000
_cell.length_b   1.000
_cell.length_c   1.000
_cell.angle_alpha   90.00
_cell.angle_beta   90.00
_cell.angle_gamma   90.00
#
_symmetry.space_group_name_H-M   'P 1'
#
loop_
_entity.id
_entity.type
_entity.pdbx_description
1 polymer ?
#
loop_
_entity_poly.entity_id
_entity_poly.type
_entity_poly.pdbx_seq_one_letter_code
_entity_poly.pdbx_strand_id
1 'polypeptide(L)'
;MATTQILLTPQEQRLRLLLLDVAHFIDEAKLIQEKIELRFAGGWVRDKLLSIPSHDIDTAINSMTGFAFCEQMQKYLDNPKNIQKHALQKADLGSLHKIAANPEKSKHLETVTTRIFGFDVDFVNLRKEVYADDSRTPQMDFGTAEEDSLRRDATINALFYNLHSDQVEDLCGGLESLRAKCIRTPLEPLTTFTDDPLRVLRLIRFASRLGFTIDPDVEVAMTDPSVNEALKLKISRERVGVELEKMLTGNDPQGALYLIDRLGLYPFIFTDPTAPDFPVPSTVSWNFVYGLLQVLKVNETPGSIYHSLVRSDDAKYIAWILAALTPWSSVPLPERSATGKLPPPVAALIAREGIKANSKICDIVTGAFRNCGEITSLRDAIKLKDPYSQERDKLGMSIRRWDSQGKNWRLQVLLAIFVEALNGDGQSSYNELISEWQMFVIHLEEMDLMDAPSIKPLVNGNMLTKALGGIKPGIWMKPALDRCLEWQLRNPGDDDFEKAIEETYLIVACRGDLANIQTALSENRSLQVHDMRLQSRCSTPPTELLKNYSRAAVAMYGSIFLCPSNLLTSVAGLPERYSLSELYIELKPRDQKSSKKDTLENVLILTSCLGNPDRIMRESAEEDAINKLLLWVSKVILPDSGLIRQDEMPEDNEPASRQRALILTQHASTLGLQSLNLLITQIPSSPQKTLDPQILLSLIAFTNPSDPWTTQAASDTAHSLLSKYTAQTLTSDFIISFLLQSFIRPLYSKSKPTSITSAGRKAMPSSAPPKRFEAADLDRSSKPWKYEVVYSITIFKWAVENIPSTLISSSWHLFIPPLLTLLDDQSTHIRLSGIHILTHLLPYLTPKLLSQSGLDQVFEDALMPILLYLPNLTPPEESLQLLPAAYGALGVLCDVRYPPPPSHATPQTETTDEQQAQLEKEKVKLLDRILRKGIFAGYAHSCEHIPIVEELIRQLRVLISRLGIHTVKHLKDILPIILPSLSDPFTPSSSPSLLLSCILALQTTVLNTWPRLGVEKYRMEVIKVIAVGWKNTTDAVVDEKDGVRKEGLETVKKELKVLGRLFVKAVEAGDGGEEVNGEVATLVAEVQGMGMEELFGV
;
A
#
# COMPACT_ATOMS: atom_id res chain seq x y z
N MET A 1 -10.66 17.94 49.39
CA MET A 1 -10.89 18.73 48.15
C MET A 1 -10.40 20.15 48.40
N ALA A 2 -9.35 20.58 47.71
CA ALA A 2 -8.87 21.95 47.80
C ALA A 2 -9.74 22.84 46.90
N THR A 3 -10.42 23.83 47.48
CA THR A 3 -11.35 24.74 46.79
C THR A 3 -10.59 25.88 46.11
N THR A 4 -9.82 25.58 45.07
CA THR A 4 -9.19 26.61 44.23
C THR A 4 -10.16 27.05 43.15
N GLN A 5 -10.40 28.35 43.02
CA GLN A 5 -11.20 28.94 41.93
C GLN A 5 -10.28 29.43 40.82
N ILE A 6 -10.71 29.28 39.57
CA ILE A 6 -10.01 29.80 38.38
C ILE A 6 -10.81 31.00 37.85
N LEU A 7 -10.13 32.13 37.62
CA LEU A 7 -10.76 33.28 36.99
C LEU A 7 -10.89 33.04 35.48
N LEU A 8 -12.13 32.88 35.00
CA LEU A 8 -12.42 32.74 33.58
C LEU A 8 -12.34 34.08 32.86
N THR A 9 -11.78 34.07 31.64
CA THR A 9 -11.87 35.24 30.75
C THR A 9 -13.32 35.48 30.31
N PRO A 10 -13.68 36.69 29.83
CA PRO A 10 -15.04 36.94 29.35
C PRO A 10 -15.51 35.97 28.26
N GLN A 11 -14.61 35.51 27.37
CA GLN A 11 -14.94 34.53 26.34
C GLN A 11 -15.14 33.12 26.92
N GLU A 12 -14.30 32.69 27.87
CA GLU A 12 -14.46 31.40 28.56
C GLU A 12 -15.71 31.37 29.41
N GLN A 13 -16.07 32.49 30.04
CA GLN A 13 -17.32 32.62 30.78
C GLN A 13 -18.52 32.47 29.84
N ARG A 14 -18.46 33.02 28.61
CA ARG A 14 -19.51 32.81 27.59
C ARG A 14 -19.62 31.35 27.18
N LEU A 15 -18.48 30.68 26.96
CA LEU A 15 -18.43 29.25 26.65
C LEU A 15 -19.06 28.41 27.78
N ARG A 16 -18.64 28.65 29.02
CA ARG A 16 -19.20 27.99 30.20
C ARG A 16 -20.71 28.15 30.29
N LEU A 17 -21.22 29.38 30.15
CA LEU A 17 -22.65 29.66 30.23
C LEU A 17 -23.44 28.92 29.14
N LEU A 18 -22.94 28.89 27.90
CA LEU A 18 -23.54 28.12 26.81
C LEU A 18 -23.61 26.63 27.15
N LEU A 19 -22.50 26.04 27.61
CA LEU A 19 -22.43 24.61 27.93
C LEU A 19 -23.36 24.24 29.09
N LEU A 20 -23.45 25.07 30.12
CA LEU A 20 -24.37 24.85 31.25
C LEU A 20 -25.84 24.95 30.84
N ASP A 21 -26.19 25.91 29.99
CA ASP A 21 -27.55 26.04 29.48
C ASP A 21 -27.96 24.84 28.60
N VAL A 22 -27.02 24.31 27.81
CA VAL A 22 -27.22 23.07 27.04
C VAL A 22 -27.40 21.87 27.97
N ALA A 23 -26.57 21.73 29.01
CA ALA A 23 -26.74 20.68 30.01
C ALA A 23 -28.10 20.75 30.70
N HIS A 24 -28.55 21.96 31.07
CA HIS A 24 -29.86 22.16 31.67
C HIS A 24 -31.00 21.78 30.73
N PHE A 25 -30.90 22.14 29.44
CA PHE A 25 -31.87 21.74 28.42
C PHE A 25 -31.99 20.21 28.29
N ILE A 26 -30.85 19.50 28.36
CA ILE A 26 -30.83 18.02 28.32
C ILE A 26 -31.47 17.42 29.58
N ASP A 27 -31.14 17.96 30.77
CA ASP A 27 -31.70 17.52 32.05
C ASP A 27 -33.23 17.74 32.10
N GLU A 28 -33.72 18.88 31.61
CA GLU A 28 -35.16 19.19 31.52
C GLU A 28 -35.91 18.23 30.59
N ALA A 29 -35.27 17.84 29.48
CA ALA A 29 -35.81 16.88 28.54
C ALA A 29 -35.90 15.44 29.10
N LYS A 30 -35.32 15.17 30.28
CA LYS A 30 -35.28 13.85 30.94
C LYS A 30 -34.81 12.71 30.03
N LEU A 31 -33.87 13.02 29.13
CA LEU A 31 -33.34 12.04 28.18
C LEU A 31 -32.49 10.96 28.86
N ILE A 32 -31.94 11.25 30.05
CA ILE A 32 -31.05 10.38 30.83
C ILE A 32 -31.49 10.40 32.31
N GLN A 33 -31.26 9.30 33.02
CA GLN A 33 -31.64 9.15 34.44
C GLN A 33 -30.73 9.94 35.39
N GLU A 34 -29.45 10.09 35.05
CA GLU A 34 -28.46 10.85 35.80
C GLU A 34 -28.32 12.28 35.28
N LYS A 35 -28.15 13.23 36.20
CA LYS A 35 -27.95 14.65 35.89
C LYS A 35 -26.63 14.87 35.15
N ILE A 36 -26.65 15.72 34.11
CA ILE A 36 -25.45 16.04 33.32
C ILE A 36 -24.50 16.93 34.12
N GLU A 37 -23.28 16.45 34.32
CA GLU A 37 -22.18 17.20 34.90
C GLU A 37 -21.08 17.41 33.86
N LEU A 38 -20.61 18.65 33.77
CA LEU A 38 -19.61 19.07 32.79
C LEU A 38 -18.36 19.60 33.50
N ARG A 39 -17.19 19.17 33.02
CA ARG A 39 -15.89 19.57 33.55
C ARG A 39 -14.95 19.96 32.43
N PHE A 40 -14.19 21.03 32.59
CA PHE A 40 -12.98 21.21 31.80
C PHE A 40 -11.86 20.35 32.39
N ALA A 41 -11.15 19.60 31.56
CA ALA A 41 -10.24 18.56 32.02
C ALA A 41 -8.78 18.81 31.63
N GLY A 42 -7.87 18.34 32.48
CA GLY A 42 -6.47 18.13 32.18
C GLY A 42 -5.68 19.37 31.79
N GLY A 43 -5.18 19.41 30.54
CA GLY A 43 -4.16 20.35 30.09
C GLY A 43 -4.58 21.82 30.25
N TRP A 44 -5.85 22.13 29.96
CA TRP A 44 -6.37 23.48 30.11
C TRP A 44 -6.36 23.94 31.56
N VAL A 45 -6.79 23.08 32.50
CA VAL A 45 -6.85 23.41 33.94
C VAL A 45 -5.44 23.68 34.47
N ARG A 46 -4.49 22.81 34.12
CA ARG A 46 -3.07 22.98 34.44
C ARG A 46 -2.53 24.31 33.92
N ASP A 47 -2.72 24.58 32.62
CA ASP A 47 -2.16 25.76 31.96
C ASP A 47 -2.77 27.04 32.54
N LYS A 48 -4.07 27.04 32.86
CA LYS A 48 -4.72 28.14 33.58
C LYS A 48 -4.15 28.41 34.96
N LEU A 49 -3.92 27.38 35.75
CA LEU A 49 -3.31 27.52 37.08
C LEU A 49 -1.86 28.03 36.99
N LEU A 50 -1.16 27.76 35.89
CA LEU A 50 0.17 28.27 35.61
C LEU A 50 0.18 29.63 34.89
N SER A 51 -1.00 30.23 34.66
CA SER A 51 -1.15 31.47 33.87
C SER A 51 -0.60 31.38 32.44
N ILE A 52 -0.65 30.18 31.85
CA ILE A 52 -0.30 29.90 30.46
C ILE A 52 -1.59 29.96 29.62
N PRO A 53 -1.60 30.69 28.49
CA PRO A 53 -2.77 30.71 27.61
C PRO A 53 -2.99 29.33 26.95
N SER A 54 -4.23 28.86 26.94
CA SER A 54 -4.64 27.64 26.24
C SER A 54 -5.88 27.92 25.40
N HIS A 55 -5.86 27.43 24.16
CA HIS A 55 -6.99 27.52 23.23
C HIS A 55 -7.71 26.18 23.04
N ASP A 56 -7.06 25.08 23.44
CA ASP A 56 -7.60 23.72 23.42
C ASP A 56 -8.29 23.43 24.76
N ILE A 57 -9.55 23.01 24.72
CA ILE A 57 -10.39 22.75 25.90
C ILE A 57 -11.04 21.36 25.79
N ASP A 58 -10.62 20.44 26.66
CA ASP A 58 -11.28 19.14 26.82
C ASP A 58 -12.47 19.28 27.77
N THR A 59 -13.68 19.06 27.28
CA THR A 59 -14.93 19.05 28.06
C THR A 59 -15.35 17.61 28.36
N ALA A 60 -15.17 17.20 29.61
CA ALA A 60 -15.55 15.89 30.11
C ALA A 60 -17.01 15.84 30.59
N ILE A 61 -17.73 14.81 30.14
CA ILE A 61 -19.16 14.58 30.38
C ILE A 61 -19.34 13.24 31.12
N ASN A 62 -20.19 13.21 32.16
CA ASN A 62 -20.39 12.03 33.01
C ASN A 62 -21.25 10.93 32.41
N SER A 63 -22.39 11.27 31.81
CA SER A 63 -23.46 10.28 31.53
C SER A 63 -23.87 10.16 30.06
N MET A 64 -23.14 10.78 29.12
CA MET A 64 -23.37 10.62 27.67
C MET A 64 -22.09 10.77 26.84
N THR A 65 -22.15 10.34 25.57
CA THR A 65 -21.04 10.52 24.62
C THR A 65 -20.93 11.96 24.14
N GLY A 66 -19.73 12.38 23.74
CA GLY A 66 -19.49 13.73 23.21
C GLY A 66 -20.32 14.04 21.96
N PHE A 67 -20.57 13.01 21.13
CA PHE A 67 -21.44 13.11 19.96
C PHE A 67 -22.90 13.39 20.34
N ALA A 68 -23.46 12.62 21.28
CA ALA A 68 -24.82 12.84 21.75
C ALA A 68 -25.00 14.24 22.36
N PHE A 69 -24.03 14.72 23.13
CA PHE A 69 -24.04 16.08 23.68
C PHE A 69 -24.06 17.14 22.57
N CYS A 70 -23.22 16.99 21.53
CA CYS A 70 -23.17 17.92 20.41
C CYS A 70 -24.48 17.95 19.60
N GLU A 71 -25.15 16.81 19.43
CA GLU A 71 -26.45 16.74 18.76
C GLU A 71 -27.53 17.51 19.54
N GLN A 72 -27.53 17.39 20.88
CA GLN A 72 -28.45 18.14 21.73
C GLN A 72 -28.10 19.63 21.77
N MET A 73 -26.81 19.98 21.71
CA MET A 73 -26.36 21.36 21.57
C MET A 73 -26.88 21.99 20.27
N GLN A 74 -26.90 21.24 19.15
CA GLN A 74 -27.51 21.72 17.90
C GLN A 74 -29.01 22.01 18.09
N LYS A 75 -29.76 21.06 18.70
CA LYS A 75 -31.19 21.23 18.99
C LYS A 75 -31.46 22.44 19.91
N TYR A 76 -30.60 22.68 20.89
CA TYR A 76 -30.67 23.87 21.74
C TYR A 76 -30.47 25.17 20.95
N LEU A 77 -29.54 25.15 20.00
CA LEU A 77 -29.18 26.29 19.16
C LEU A 77 -30.15 26.53 17.98
N ASP A 78 -30.96 25.56 17.58
CA ASP A 78 -32.01 25.75 16.56
C ASP A 78 -33.07 26.78 16.98
N ASN A 79 -33.22 27.03 18.28
CA ASN A 79 -34.10 28.07 18.78
C ASN A 79 -33.45 29.46 18.69
N PRO A 80 -33.99 30.40 17.89
CA PRO A 80 -33.40 31.72 17.68
C PRO A 80 -33.29 32.56 18.96
N LYS A 81 -34.11 32.28 19.99
CA LYS A 81 -34.01 32.94 21.30
C LYS A 81 -32.71 32.58 22.03
N ASN A 82 -32.25 31.33 21.90
CA ASN A 82 -31.03 30.84 22.54
C ASN A 82 -29.78 31.40 21.84
N ILE A 83 -29.82 31.51 20.50
CA ILE A 83 -28.77 32.20 19.72
C ILE A 83 -28.60 33.64 20.19
N GLN A 84 -29.70 34.36 20.38
CA GLN A 84 -29.69 35.74 20.88
C GLN A 84 -29.20 35.82 22.33
N LYS A 85 -29.62 34.89 23.21
CA LYS A 85 -29.20 34.83 24.63
C LYS A 85 -27.68 34.79 24.78
N HIS A 86 -26.99 34.02 23.93
CA HIS A 86 -25.54 33.87 23.97
C HIS A 86 -24.79 34.84 23.04
N ALA A 87 -25.51 35.74 22.35
CA ALA A 87 -24.98 36.67 21.36
C ALA A 87 -24.06 35.97 20.32
N LEU A 88 -24.50 34.81 19.81
CA LEU A 88 -23.73 33.97 18.89
C LEU A 88 -23.71 34.59 17.48
N GLN A 89 -22.50 34.78 16.93
CA GLN A 89 -22.31 35.14 15.53
C GLN A 89 -22.03 33.90 14.67
N LYS A 90 -22.25 34.00 13.35
CA LYS A 90 -22.00 32.89 12.41
C LYS A 90 -20.53 32.41 12.38
N ALA A 91 -19.59 33.24 12.84
CA ALA A 91 -18.17 32.91 12.95
C ALA A 91 -17.78 32.29 14.31
N ASP A 92 -18.66 32.35 15.33
CA ASP A 92 -18.36 31.86 16.68
C ASP A 92 -18.55 30.34 16.81
N LEU A 93 -19.27 29.71 15.87
CA LEU A 93 -19.51 28.27 15.82
C LEU A 93 -18.90 27.69 14.53
N GLY A 94 -17.96 26.76 14.67
CA GLY A 94 -17.46 25.94 13.58
C GLY A 94 -18.56 25.06 12.98
N SER A 95 -18.33 24.51 11.78
CA SER A 95 -19.30 23.61 11.16
C SER A 95 -19.42 22.32 11.96
N LEU A 96 -20.44 22.21 12.80
CA LEU A 96 -20.73 21.00 13.57
C LEU A 96 -20.99 19.76 12.68
N HIS A 97 -21.18 19.94 11.36
CA HIS A 97 -21.33 18.88 10.35
C HIS A 97 -20.00 18.27 9.86
N LYS A 98 -18.84 18.91 10.07
CA LYS A 98 -17.54 18.32 9.71
C LYS A 98 -16.98 17.51 10.89
N ILE A 99 -17.65 16.41 11.22
CA ILE A 99 -17.17 15.47 12.23
C ILE A 99 -16.18 14.55 11.53
N ALA A 100 -14.90 14.94 11.51
CA ALA A 100 -13.84 14.03 11.15
C ALA A 100 -13.63 13.08 12.35
N ALA A 101 -14.23 11.89 12.30
CA ALA A 101 -13.77 10.79 13.14
C ALA A 101 -12.27 10.64 12.86
N ASN A 102 -11.40 10.91 13.84
CA ASN A 102 -9.96 10.89 13.67
C ASN A 102 -9.49 9.41 13.73
N PRO A 103 -9.34 8.70 12.60
CA PRO A 103 -9.28 7.23 12.59
C PRO A 103 -7.95 6.72 13.17
N GLU A 104 -6.91 7.55 13.14
CA GLU A 104 -5.57 7.21 13.62
C GLU A 104 -5.44 7.25 15.15
N LYS A 105 -6.29 7.99 15.86
CA LYS A 105 -6.16 8.17 17.31
C LYS A 105 -7.03 7.22 18.12
N SER A 106 -8.13 6.68 17.60
CA SER A 106 -9.04 5.87 18.42
C SER A 106 -10.01 5.01 17.61
N LYS A 107 -9.85 3.68 17.67
CA LYS A 107 -10.85 2.73 17.17
C LYS A 107 -12.13 2.64 18.03
N HIS A 108 -12.19 3.39 19.14
CA HIS A 108 -13.25 3.27 20.16
C HIS A 108 -13.61 4.61 20.87
N LEU A 109 -13.11 5.77 20.44
CA LEU A 109 -13.51 7.06 21.03
C LEU A 109 -14.43 7.81 20.06
N GLU A 110 -15.69 8.00 20.44
CA GLU A 110 -16.56 9.03 19.85
C GLU A 110 -16.17 10.40 20.43
N THR A 111 -15.02 10.91 19.99
CA THR A 111 -14.59 12.28 20.32
C THR A 111 -15.09 13.24 19.26
N VAL A 112 -15.66 14.37 19.71
CA VAL A 112 -16.10 15.44 18.82
C VAL A 112 -15.33 16.71 19.12
N THR A 113 -14.54 17.15 18.15
CA THR A 113 -13.84 18.45 18.16
C THR A 113 -14.66 19.47 17.40
N THR A 114 -14.95 20.61 18.01
CA THR A 114 -15.60 21.73 17.33
C THR A 114 -15.07 23.06 17.84
N ARG A 115 -15.08 24.08 16.97
CA ARG A 115 -14.61 25.42 17.33
C ARG A 115 -15.75 26.25 17.89
N ILE A 116 -15.64 26.73 19.14
CA ILE A 116 -16.67 27.53 19.82
C ILE A 116 -16.03 28.77 20.44
N PHE A 117 -16.53 29.96 20.11
CA PHE A 117 -16.00 31.26 20.56
C PHE A 117 -14.48 31.42 20.31
N GLY A 118 -13.98 30.79 19.25
CA GLY A 118 -12.56 30.81 18.88
C GLY A 118 -11.69 29.73 19.55
N PHE A 119 -12.22 29.00 20.54
CA PHE A 119 -11.58 27.85 21.19
C PHE A 119 -11.82 26.55 20.44
N ASP A 120 -10.84 25.66 20.43
CA ASP A 120 -11.01 24.29 19.94
C ASP A 120 -11.46 23.42 21.13
N VAL A 121 -12.72 22.96 21.08
CA VAL A 121 -13.40 22.29 22.19
C VAL A 121 -13.61 20.82 21.84
N ASP A 122 -13.02 19.94 22.64
CA ASP A 122 -13.12 18.49 22.51
C ASP A 122 -14.12 17.95 23.53
N PHE A 123 -15.20 17.32 23.08
CA PHE A 123 -16.15 16.65 23.97
C PHE A 123 -15.76 15.19 24.18
N VAL A 124 -15.46 14.86 25.44
CA VAL A 124 -15.01 13.53 25.87
C VAL A 124 -15.94 12.99 26.95
N ASN A 125 -16.23 11.69 26.93
CA ASN A 125 -16.90 11.04 28.06
C ASN A 125 -15.88 10.63 29.12
N LEU A 126 -16.29 10.70 30.40
CA LEU A 126 -15.52 10.10 31.49
C LEU A 126 -15.48 8.58 31.29
N ARG A 127 -14.29 8.00 31.44
CA ARG A 127 -14.10 6.58 31.12
C ARG A 127 -13.26 5.85 32.15
N LYS A 128 -13.62 4.59 32.33
CA LYS A 128 -12.86 3.59 33.06
C LYS A 128 -12.16 2.69 32.04
N GLU A 129 -10.85 2.50 32.21
CA GLU A 129 -10.03 1.65 31.34
C GLU A 129 -9.66 0.38 32.10
N VAL A 130 -9.98 -0.78 31.53
CA VAL A 130 -9.52 -2.09 32.04
C VAL A 130 -8.50 -2.66 31.06
N TYR A 131 -7.25 -2.76 31.50
CA TYR A 131 -6.16 -3.33 30.73
C TYR A 131 -6.09 -4.85 30.95
N ALA A 132 -5.97 -5.63 29.87
CA ALA A 132 -5.68 -7.06 29.95
C ALA A 132 -4.17 -7.27 29.77
N ASP A 133 -3.59 -8.26 30.46
CA ASP A 133 -2.13 -8.51 30.50
C ASP A 133 -1.48 -8.63 29.10
N ASP A 134 -2.25 -9.01 28.08
CA ASP A 134 -1.80 -9.25 26.70
C ASP A 134 -2.33 -8.23 25.67
N SER A 135 -3.18 -7.27 26.05
CA SER A 135 -3.82 -6.33 25.13
C SER A 135 -3.46 -4.87 25.43
N ARG A 136 -2.96 -4.17 24.40
CA ARG A 136 -2.66 -2.73 24.45
C ARG A 136 -3.90 -1.84 24.48
N THR A 137 -5.06 -2.34 24.05
CA THR A 137 -6.28 -1.53 24.00
C THR A 137 -7.14 -1.90 25.20
N PRO A 138 -7.36 -0.98 26.17
CA PRO A 138 -8.23 -1.27 27.29
C PRO A 138 -9.67 -1.39 26.81
N GLN A 139 -10.46 -2.24 27.49
CA GLN A 139 -11.91 -2.15 27.39
C GLN A 139 -12.37 -0.88 28.11
N MET A 140 -13.28 -0.13 27.48
CA MET A 140 -13.73 1.17 27.96
C MET A 140 -15.19 1.11 28.37
N ASP A 141 -15.45 1.49 29.62
CA ASP A 141 -16.79 1.71 30.18
C ASP A 141 -16.95 3.16 30.62
N PHE A 142 -18.19 3.63 30.82
CA PHE A 142 -18.44 4.91 31.48
C PHE A 142 -17.86 4.88 32.90
N GLY A 143 -17.06 5.89 33.23
CA GLY A 143 -16.35 5.98 34.50
C GLY A 143 -16.69 7.24 35.27
N THR A 144 -16.33 7.25 36.55
CA THR A 144 -16.39 8.44 37.40
C THR A 144 -15.22 9.40 37.12
N ALA A 145 -15.30 10.64 37.62
CA ALA A 145 -14.20 11.60 37.52
C ALA A 145 -12.93 11.08 38.23
N GLU A 146 -13.10 10.32 39.33
CA GLU A 146 -12.01 9.68 40.05
C GLU A 146 -11.34 8.60 39.18
N GLU A 147 -12.12 7.68 38.61
CA GLU A 147 -11.58 6.64 37.72
C GLU A 147 -10.91 7.23 36.46
N ASP A 148 -11.45 8.31 35.90
CA ASP A 148 -10.83 9.02 34.77
C ASP A 148 -9.53 9.74 35.17
N SER A 149 -9.45 10.25 36.41
CA SER A 149 -8.25 10.91 36.93
C SER A 149 -7.09 9.93 37.14
N LEU A 150 -7.38 8.72 37.63
CA LEU A 150 -6.39 7.70 37.97
C LEU A 150 -5.69 7.09 36.74
N ARG A 151 -6.39 7.02 35.61
CA ARG A 151 -5.83 6.51 34.34
C ARG A 151 -5.00 7.54 33.56
N ARG A 152 -4.84 8.76 34.06
CA ARG A 152 -4.07 9.81 33.35
C ARG A 152 -2.57 9.64 33.57
N ASP A 153 -1.80 10.31 32.72
CA ASP A 153 -0.33 10.21 32.73
C ASP A 153 0.31 10.87 33.95
N ALA A 154 -0.14 12.08 34.30
CA ALA A 154 0.40 12.87 35.40
C ALA A 154 -0.72 13.45 36.27
N THR A 155 -0.46 13.55 37.58
CA THR A 155 -1.35 14.19 38.57
C THR A 155 -1.73 15.62 38.15
N ILE A 156 -0.78 16.38 37.60
CA ILE A 156 -1.02 17.75 37.12
C ILE A 156 -1.97 17.82 35.91
N ASN A 157 -2.14 16.72 35.18
CA ASN A 157 -3.08 16.59 34.06
C ASN A 157 -4.36 15.85 34.46
N ALA A 158 -4.47 15.43 35.72
CA ALA A 158 -5.63 14.75 36.30
C ALA A 158 -6.57 15.71 37.04
N LEU A 159 -6.38 17.02 36.86
CA LEU A 159 -7.23 18.05 37.43
C LEU A 159 -8.47 18.28 36.56
N PHE A 160 -9.59 18.54 37.22
CA PHE A 160 -10.82 19.00 36.59
C PHE A 160 -11.22 20.37 37.10
N TYR A 161 -11.89 21.15 36.26
CA TYR A 161 -12.58 22.36 36.67
C TYR A 161 -14.07 22.14 36.42
N ASN A 162 -14.85 22.08 37.49
CA ASN A 162 -16.28 21.81 37.42
C ASN A 162 -17.03 23.08 37.02
N LEU A 163 -17.70 23.03 35.87
CA LEU A 163 -18.40 24.18 35.31
C LEU A 163 -19.61 24.61 36.15
N HIS A 164 -20.21 23.67 36.90
CA HIS A 164 -21.37 23.92 37.74
C HIS A 164 -20.99 24.61 39.05
N SER A 165 -19.94 24.14 39.72
CA SER A 165 -19.52 24.65 41.04
C SER A 165 -18.47 25.77 40.98
N ASP A 166 -17.85 26.01 39.83
CA ASP A 166 -16.77 26.99 39.66
C ASP A 166 -15.52 26.66 40.50
N GLN A 167 -15.24 25.37 40.66
CA GLN A 167 -14.14 24.88 41.51
C GLN A 167 -13.26 23.88 40.78
N VAL A 168 -11.98 23.91 41.11
CA VAL A 168 -11.03 22.87 40.70
C VAL A 168 -11.22 21.64 41.58
N GLU A 169 -11.45 20.51 40.95
CA GLU A 169 -11.49 19.18 41.57
C GLU A 169 -10.11 18.53 41.40
N ASP A 170 -9.49 18.20 42.53
CA ASP A 170 -8.22 17.48 42.59
C ASP A 170 -8.41 16.18 43.38
N LEU A 171 -8.37 15.07 42.65
CA LEU A 171 -8.59 13.72 43.17
C LEU A 171 -7.27 12.93 43.33
N CYS A 172 -6.16 13.44 42.79
CA CYS A 172 -4.87 12.74 42.75
C CYS A 172 -3.69 13.56 43.29
N GLY A 173 -3.94 14.73 43.90
CA GLY A 173 -2.89 15.60 44.44
C GLY A 173 -2.18 16.46 43.40
N GLY A 174 -2.80 16.72 42.24
CA GLY A 174 -2.21 17.53 41.17
C GLY A 174 -1.90 18.98 41.57
N LEU A 175 -2.67 19.58 42.48
CA LEU A 175 -2.43 20.94 42.98
C LEU A 175 -1.19 21.02 43.89
N GLU A 176 -0.87 19.95 44.61
CA GLU A 176 0.36 19.85 45.38
C GLU A 176 1.57 19.69 44.46
N SER A 177 1.47 18.78 43.48
CA SER A 177 2.47 18.57 42.43
C SER A 177 2.78 19.86 41.66
N LEU A 178 1.75 20.65 41.30
CA LEU A 178 1.92 21.95 40.66
C LEU A 178 2.67 22.96 41.54
N ARG A 179 2.34 23.03 42.83
CA ARG A 179 3.03 23.91 43.79
C ARG A 179 4.48 23.51 44.01
N ALA A 180 4.75 22.20 44.05
CA ALA A 180 6.09 21.64 44.19
C ALA A 180 6.89 21.66 42.88
N LYS A 181 6.28 22.03 41.74
CA LYS A 181 6.87 21.92 40.40
C LYS A 181 7.43 20.53 40.11
N CYS A 182 6.68 19.50 40.51
CA CYS A 182 7.09 18.10 40.43
C CYS A 182 6.09 17.29 39.58
N ILE A 183 6.59 16.41 38.72
CA ILE A 183 5.80 15.50 37.90
C ILE A 183 5.64 14.16 38.64
N ARG A 184 4.40 13.83 39.00
CA ARG A 184 3.99 12.58 39.66
C ARG A 184 2.91 11.86 38.86
N THR A 185 2.86 10.53 38.94
CA THR A 185 1.78 9.69 38.39
C THR A 185 0.59 9.61 39.35
N PRO A 186 -0.67 9.51 38.87
CA PRO A 186 -1.84 9.34 39.73
C PRO A 186 -1.87 8.00 40.48
N LEU A 187 -1.42 6.93 39.81
CA LEU A 187 -1.25 5.60 40.37
C LEU A 187 0.24 5.30 40.63
N GLU A 188 0.49 4.13 41.19
CA GLU A 188 1.85 3.61 41.36
C GLU A 188 2.62 3.67 40.02
N PRO A 189 3.86 4.22 39.99
CA PRO A 189 4.55 4.52 38.74
C PRO A 189 4.80 3.31 37.85
N LEU A 190 5.19 2.16 38.43
CA LEU A 190 5.47 0.95 37.66
C LEU A 190 4.22 0.41 36.96
N THR A 191 3.09 0.39 37.67
CA THR A 191 1.77 0.04 37.12
C THR A 191 1.40 0.99 35.98
N THR A 192 1.55 2.29 36.20
CA THR A 192 1.24 3.34 35.22
C THR A 192 2.01 3.15 33.91
N PHE A 193 3.28 2.76 33.98
CA PHE A 193 4.13 2.52 32.81
C PHE A 193 3.97 1.14 32.19
N THR A 194 3.57 0.13 32.97
CA THR A 194 3.25 -1.21 32.47
C THR A 194 1.99 -1.19 31.59
N ASP A 195 0.99 -0.39 31.99
CA ASP A 195 -0.26 -0.18 31.27
C ASP A 195 -0.05 0.58 29.93
N ASP A 196 0.63 1.74 29.97
CA ASP A 196 1.02 2.48 28.75
C ASP A 196 2.46 3.02 28.86
N PRO A 197 3.45 2.29 28.32
CA PRO A 197 4.86 2.69 28.34
C PRO A 197 5.13 4.06 27.68
N LEU A 198 4.24 4.54 26.80
CA LEU A 198 4.40 5.86 26.18
C LEU A 198 4.34 6.99 27.23
N ARG A 199 3.71 6.74 28.39
CA ARG A 199 3.64 7.73 29.47
C ARG A 199 5.03 8.16 29.94
N VAL A 200 6.06 7.31 29.86
CA VAL A 200 7.46 7.68 30.15
C VAL A 200 7.89 8.89 29.33
N LEU A 201 7.72 8.81 28.00
CA LEU A 201 8.05 9.91 27.09
C LEU A 201 7.15 11.14 27.36
N ARG A 202 5.86 10.94 27.62
CA ARG A 202 4.97 12.07 27.92
C ARG A 202 5.39 12.83 29.18
N LEU A 203 5.80 12.13 30.23
CA LEU A 203 6.27 12.76 31.47
C LEU A 203 7.57 13.54 31.26
N ILE A 204 8.53 13.00 30.50
CA ILE A 204 9.76 13.72 30.10
C ILE A 204 9.40 15.00 29.31
N ARG A 205 8.42 14.91 28.41
CA ARG A 205 7.92 16.07 27.65
C ARG A 205 7.28 17.11 28.57
N PHE A 206 6.50 16.71 29.58
CA PHE A 206 5.92 17.67 30.52
C PHE A 206 6.99 18.31 31.42
N ALA A 207 7.95 17.53 31.91
CA ALA A 207 9.06 18.01 32.72
C ALA A 207 9.87 19.09 31.97
N SER A 208 10.27 18.79 30.73
CA SER A 208 11.00 19.75 29.86
C SER A 208 10.15 20.96 29.47
N ARG A 209 8.89 20.77 29.03
CA ARG A 209 8.01 21.89 28.64
C ARG A 209 7.76 22.88 29.77
N LEU A 210 7.55 22.38 30.99
CA LEU A 210 7.16 23.18 32.16
C LEU A 210 8.35 23.60 33.03
N GLY A 211 9.53 23.04 32.82
CA GLY A 211 10.70 23.23 33.69
C GLY A 211 10.50 22.62 35.07
N PHE A 212 9.83 21.47 35.15
CA PHE A 212 9.51 20.75 36.39
C PHE A 212 10.46 19.58 36.58
N THR A 213 10.67 19.15 37.83
CA THR A 213 11.43 17.93 38.15
C THR A 213 10.53 16.71 38.13
N ILE A 214 11.06 15.52 37.83
CA ILE A 214 10.31 14.26 37.95
C ILE A 214 10.51 13.72 39.36
N ASP A 215 9.46 13.16 39.95
CA ASP A 215 9.54 12.58 41.29
C ASP A 215 10.51 11.37 41.31
N PRO A 216 11.35 11.20 42.36
CA PRO A 216 12.35 10.14 42.39
C PRO A 216 11.78 8.73 42.21
N ASP A 217 10.61 8.43 42.77
CA ASP A 217 9.98 7.11 42.66
C ASP A 217 9.53 6.84 41.21
N VAL A 218 9.11 7.91 40.51
CA VAL A 218 8.75 7.87 39.10
C VAL A 218 10.02 7.66 38.24
N GLU A 219 11.13 8.34 38.55
CA GLU A 219 12.40 8.13 37.85
C GLU A 219 12.90 6.70 37.99
N VAL A 220 12.84 6.12 39.19
CA VAL A 220 13.22 4.71 39.43
C VAL A 220 12.39 3.79 38.53
N ALA A 221 11.07 3.96 38.48
CA ALA A 221 10.21 3.15 37.64
C ALA A 221 10.46 3.35 36.13
N MET A 222 10.86 4.55 35.69
CA MET A 222 11.24 4.79 34.28
C MET A 222 12.51 4.02 33.88
N THR A 223 13.40 3.74 34.83
CA THR A 223 14.64 2.98 34.59
C THR A 223 14.46 1.46 34.69
N ASP A 224 13.27 0.99 35.06
CA ASP A 224 13.00 -0.43 35.24
C ASP A 224 13.14 -1.20 33.91
N PRO A 225 13.85 -2.35 33.88
CA PRO A 225 14.03 -3.14 32.66
C PRO A 225 12.72 -3.57 31.99
N SER A 226 11.67 -3.88 32.76
CA SER A 226 10.38 -4.31 32.21
C SER A 226 9.68 -3.17 31.47
N VAL A 227 9.78 -1.94 31.98
CA VAL A 227 9.25 -0.73 31.35
C VAL A 227 10.02 -0.41 30.07
N ASN A 228 11.34 -0.55 30.10
CA ASN A 228 12.20 -0.32 28.94
C ASN A 228 11.94 -1.31 27.80
N GLU A 229 11.79 -2.60 28.12
CA GLU A 229 11.39 -3.62 27.13
C GLU A 229 9.99 -3.36 26.59
N ALA A 230 9.04 -2.98 27.45
CA ALA A 230 7.69 -2.64 27.05
C ALA A 230 7.66 -1.40 26.13
N LEU A 231 8.48 -0.37 26.38
CA LEU A 231 8.62 0.81 25.53
C LEU A 231 9.18 0.44 24.14
N LYS A 232 10.07 -0.55 24.05
CA LYS A 232 10.61 -1.04 22.78
C LYS A 232 9.60 -1.89 22.00
N LEU A 233 8.87 -2.79 22.68
CA LEU A 233 8.03 -3.81 22.04
C LEU A 233 6.56 -3.40 21.88
N LYS A 234 5.95 -2.77 22.90
CA LYS A 234 4.50 -2.48 22.92
C LYS A 234 4.14 -1.18 22.20
N ILE A 235 5.08 -0.24 22.04
CA ILE A 235 4.82 1.10 21.49
C ILE A 235 5.30 1.22 20.04
N SER A 236 4.40 1.70 19.16
CA SER A 236 4.72 1.92 17.76
C SER A 236 5.68 3.10 17.59
N ARG A 237 6.57 3.03 16.59
CA ARG A 237 7.64 4.02 16.38
C ARG A 237 7.10 5.39 15.98
N GLU A 238 5.93 5.43 15.36
CA GLU A 238 5.22 6.68 15.02
C GLU A 238 4.84 7.45 16.29
N ARG A 239 4.35 6.76 17.34
CA ARG A 239 4.00 7.43 18.61
C ARG A 239 5.23 7.95 19.35
N VAL A 240 6.34 7.22 19.28
CA VAL A 240 7.63 7.69 19.82
C VAL A 240 8.10 8.93 19.07
N GLY A 241 8.07 8.91 17.74
CA GLY A 241 8.38 10.05 16.89
C GLY A 241 7.58 11.30 17.22
N VAL A 242 6.25 11.17 17.39
CA VAL A 242 5.36 12.29 17.75
C VAL A 242 5.69 12.89 19.12
N GLU A 243 5.96 12.06 20.14
CA GLU A 243 6.31 12.60 21.46
C GLU A 243 7.71 13.24 21.45
N LEU A 244 8.67 12.66 20.71
CA LEU A 244 10.00 13.24 20.51
C LEU A 244 9.94 14.57 19.76
N GLU A 245 9.16 14.66 18.68
CA GLU A 245 8.97 15.90 17.93
C GLU A 245 8.49 17.02 18.85
N LYS A 246 7.46 16.76 19.65
CA LYS A 246 6.92 17.75 20.60
C LYS A 246 7.91 18.14 21.71
N MET A 247 8.83 17.26 22.10
CA MET A 247 9.91 17.61 23.03
C MET A 247 10.91 18.57 22.36
N LEU A 248 11.34 18.25 21.14
CA LEU A 248 12.41 18.98 20.44
C LEU A 248 11.94 20.31 19.84
N THR A 249 10.65 20.47 19.57
CA THR A 249 10.04 21.76 19.22
C THR A 249 9.57 22.55 20.46
N GLY A 250 9.71 21.98 21.65
CA GLY A 250 9.25 22.57 22.91
C GLY A 250 10.17 23.68 23.45
N ASN A 251 9.87 24.13 24.67
CA ASN A 251 10.60 25.22 25.34
C ASN A 251 12.03 24.83 25.73
N ASP A 252 12.24 23.59 26.17
CA ASP A 252 13.53 23.07 26.63
C ASP A 252 13.91 21.72 25.98
N PRO A 253 14.30 21.72 24.69
CA PRO A 253 14.77 20.51 24.01
C PRO A 253 16.02 19.90 24.67
N GLN A 254 16.89 20.73 25.23
CA GLN A 254 18.11 20.29 25.92
C GLN A 254 17.75 19.47 27.16
N GLY A 255 16.84 19.97 27.99
CA GLY A 255 16.35 19.26 29.17
C GLY A 255 15.69 17.92 28.80
N ALA A 256 14.96 17.86 27.68
CA ALA A 256 14.38 16.61 27.20
C ALA A 256 15.45 15.57 26.84
N LEU A 257 16.47 15.96 26.06
CA LEU A 257 17.57 15.05 25.70
C LEU A 257 18.40 14.66 26.93
N TYR A 258 18.65 15.59 27.86
CA TYR A 258 19.31 15.32 29.13
C TYR A 258 18.56 14.27 29.97
N LEU A 259 17.23 14.38 30.05
CA LEU A 259 16.41 13.40 30.77
C LEU A 259 16.47 12.02 30.10
N ILE A 260 16.43 11.96 28.76
CA ILE A 260 16.57 10.71 28.00
C ILE A 260 17.94 10.07 28.26
N ASP A 261 19.01 10.86 28.25
CA ASP A 261 20.39 10.44 28.49
C ASP A 261 20.56 9.90 29.92
N ARG A 262 20.18 10.72 30.92
CA ARG A 262 20.30 10.39 32.35
C ARG A 262 19.49 9.15 32.75
N LEU A 263 18.31 8.95 32.16
CA LEU A 263 17.45 7.79 32.43
C LEU A 263 17.83 6.55 31.60
N GLY A 264 18.86 6.63 30.75
CA GLY A 264 19.32 5.50 29.93
C GLY A 264 18.33 5.08 28.84
N LEU A 265 17.47 5.99 28.37
CA LEU A 265 16.38 5.68 27.44
C LEU A 265 16.80 5.71 25.96
N TYR A 266 18.00 6.18 25.65
CA TYR A 266 18.53 6.28 24.29
C TYR A 266 18.37 5.00 23.44
N PRO A 267 18.81 3.80 23.88
CA PRO A 267 18.73 2.58 23.07
C PRO A 267 17.30 2.07 22.83
N PHE A 268 16.30 2.64 23.50
CA PHE A 268 14.89 2.27 23.34
C PHE A 268 14.11 3.28 22.47
N ILE A 269 14.60 4.52 22.37
CA ILE A 269 14.02 5.59 21.54
C ILE A 269 14.66 5.60 20.15
N PHE A 270 15.99 5.68 20.10
CA PHE A 270 16.75 5.78 18.86
C PHE A 270 17.20 4.39 18.40
N THR A 271 16.26 3.51 18.07
CA THR A 271 16.56 2.11 17.68
C THR A 271 15.63 1.64 16.58
N ASP A 272 16.07 0.65 15.80
CA ASP A 272 15.22 -0.06 14.83
C ASP A 272 14.78 -1.40 15.45
N PRO A 273 13.50 -1.54 15.88
CA PRO A 273 13.01 -2.78 16.47
C PRO A 273 12.81 -3.90 15.44
N THR A 274 12.91 -3.62 14.13
CA THR A 274 12.66 -4.60 13.06
C THR A 274 13.90 -5.40 12.66
N ALA A 275 15.09 -4.95 13.06
CA ALA A 275 16.36 -5.60 12.76
C ALA A 275 16.87 -6.38 13.99
N PRO A 276 17.00 -7.73 13.93
CA PRO A 276 17.74 -8.47 14.93
C PRO A 276 19.23 -8.10 14.82
N ASP A 277 19.91 -7.85 15.94
CA ASP A 277 21.34 -7.48 16.05
C ASP A 277 21.75 -6.09 15.52
N PHE A 278 21.03 -5.05 15.95
CA PHE A 278 21.39 -3.65 15.64
C PHE A 278 22.53 -3.13 16.53
N PRO A 279 23.56 -2.45 15.99
CA PRO A 279 24.65 -1.88 16.79
C PRO A 279 24.12 -0.80 17.73
N VAL A 280 24.70 -0.65 18.92
CA VAL A 280 24.34 0.42 19.87
C VAL A 280 25.49 1.43 19.94
N PRO A 281 25.25 2.72 19.67
CA PRO A 281 26.31 3.74 19.73
C PRO A 281 26.67 4.06 21.18
N SER A 282 27.88 4.58 21.38
CA SER A 282 28.29 5.10 22.68
C SER A 282 27.63 6.46 22.94
N THR A 283 26.97 6.61 24.08
CA THR A 283 26.34 7.88 24.50
C THR A 283 27.13 8.62 25.57
N VAL A 284 28.33 8.14 25.93
CA VAL A 284 29.13 8.67 27.06
C VAL A 284 29.37 10.19 26.98
N SER A 285 29.63 10.70 25.78
CA SER A 285 29.89 12.13 25.54
C SER A 285 28.72 12.87 24.90
N TRP A 286 27.52 12.27 24.86
CA TRP A 286 26.37 12.85 24.16
C TRP A 286 25.91 14.17 24.78
N ASN A 287 26.08 14.32 26.10
CA ASN A 287 25.84 15.55 26.83
C ASN A 287 26.60 16.77 26.33
N PHE A 288 27.81 16.57 25.83
CA PHE A 288 28.58 17.66 25.25
C PHE A 288 27.95 18.18 23.95
N VAL A 289 27.28 17.31 23.19
CA VAL A 289 26.65 17.66 21.90
C VAL A 289 25.41 18.51 22.09
N TYR A 290 24.42 18.02 22.86
CA TYR A 290 23.19 18.80 23.08
C TYR A 290 23.46 20.03 23.95
N GLY A 291 24.47 19.98 24.84
CA GLY A 291 24.97 21.16 25.56
C GLY A 291 25.57 22.21 24.63
N LEU A 292 26.40 21.80 23.66
CA LEU A 292 27.01 22.71 22.69
C LEU A 292 25.93 23.41 21.85
N LEU A 293 24.93 22.68 21.36
CA LEU A 293 23.84 23.29 20.59
C LEU A 293 23.10 24.37 21.40
N GLN A 294 22.87 24.13 22.70
CA GLN A 294 22.29 25.16 23.56
C GLN A 294 23.21 26.37 23.70
N VAL A 295 24.52 26.16 23.92
CA VAL A 295 25.50 27.25 24.03
C VAL A 295 25.53 28.08 22.74
N LEU A 296 25.52 27.43 21.57
CA LEU A 296 25.46 28.12 20.27
C LEU A 296 24.17 28.93 20.11
N LYS A 297 23.03 28.38 20.53
CA LYS A 297 21.72 29.04 20.46
C LYS A 297 21.61 30.24 21.42
N VAL A 298 22.08 30.12 22.65
CA VAL A 298 22.02 31.20 23.66
C VAL A 298 22.94 32.36 23.28
N ASN A 299 24.07 32.06 22.65
CA ASN A 299 25.04 33.05 22.17
C ASN A 299 24.78 33.46 20.70
N GLU A 300 23.54 33.34 20.22
CA GLU A 300 23.17 33.76 18.86
C GLU A 300 23.40 35.27 18.71
N THR A 301 24.29 35.64 17.80
CA THR A 301 24.58 37.02 17.39
C THR A 301 24.74 37.05 15.87
N PRO A 302 24.52 38.19 15.20
CA PRO A 302 24.73 38.26 13.75
C PRO A 302 26.14 37.80 13.36
N GLY A 303 26.23 36.82 12.46
CA GLY A 303 27.50 36.20 12.04
C GLY A 303 28.01 35.07 12.94
N SER A 304 27.34 34.74 14.05
CA SER A 304 27.70 33.57 14.85
C SER A 304 27.33 32.27 14.13
N ILE A 305 28.01 31.17 14.47
CA ILE A 305 27.75 29.83 13.90
C ILE A 305 26.25 29.49 13.85
N TYR A 306 25.52 29.69 14.96
CA TYR A 306 24.10 29.36 15.03
C TYR A 306 23.28 30.21 14.04
N HIS A 307 23.53 31.51 14.00
CA HIS A 307 22.84 32.43 13.10
C HIS A 307 23.11 32.13 11.62
N SER A 308 24.37 31.85 11.27
CA SER A 308 24.80 31.60 9.89
C SER A 308 24.34 30.22 9.36
N LEU A 309 24.25 29.21 10.24
CA LEU A 309 23.89 27.84 9.85
C LEU A 309 22.41 27.49 10.03
N VAL A 310 21.73 28.01 11.06
CA VAL A 310 20.35 27.62 11.44
C VAL A 310 19.36 28.76 11.13
N ARG A 311 18.96 28.88 9.85
CA ARG A 311 18.22 30.07 9.34
C ARG A 311 16.69 29.98 9.36
N SER A 312 16.10 28.80 9.61
CA SER A 312 14.64 28.60 9.58
C SER A 312 14.14 27.83 10.80
N ASP A 313 12.85 27.91 11.10
CA ASP A 313 12.25 27.14 12.19
C ASP A 313 12.35 25.63 11.96
N ASP A 314 12.19 25.18 10.71
CA ASP A 314 12.50 23.81 10.29
C ASP A 314 13.94 23.43 10.64
N ALA A 315 14.91 24.31 10.37
CA ALA A 315 16.31 24.04 10.64
C ALA A 315 16.61 23.96 12.14
N LYS A 316 15.90 24.73 12.99
CA LYS A 316 16.02 24.65 14.45
C LYS A 316 15.62 23.26 14.96
N TYR A 317 14.51 22.73 14.49
CA TYR A 317 14.06 21.38 14.84
C TYR A 317 15.04 20.31 14.33
N ILE A 318 15.48 20.40 13.07
CA ILE A 318 16.41 19.43 12.49
C ILE A 318 17.79 19.49 13.18
N ALA A 319 18.24 20.66 13.66
CA ALA A 319 19.46 20.77 14.46
C ALA A 319 19.40 19.92 15.73
N TRP A 320 18.26 19.91 16.43
CA TRP A 320 18.05 19.05 17.60
C TRP A 320 17.97 17.57 17.22
N ILE A 321 17.38 17.22 16.08
CA ILE A 321 17.39 15.84 15.56
C ILE A 321 18.82 15.39 15.24
N LEU A 322 19.64 16.24 14.63
CA LEU A 322 21.04 15.94 14.35
C LEU A 322 21.83 15.77 15.65
N ALA A 323 21.64 16.65 16.64
CA ALA A 323 22.24 16.50 17.97
C ALA A 323 21.82 15.17 18.63
N ALA A 324 20.55 14.78 18.47
CA ALA A 324 20.04 13.52 19.02
C ALA A 324 20.60 12.28 18.32
N LEU A 325 20.84 12.35 17.00
CA LEU A 325 21.38 11.24 16.23
C LEU A 325 22.91 11.21 16.19
N THR A 326 23.59 12.25 16.67
CA THR A 326 25.07 12.37 16.62
C THR A 326 25.80 11.14 17.18
N PRO A 327 25.37 10.47 18.27
CA PRO A 327 26.07 9.28 18.77
C PRO A 327 26.24 8.17 17.72
N TRP A 328 25.36 8.08 16.72
CA TRP A 328 25.47 7.14 15.61
C TRP A 328 26.69 7.38 14.70
N SER A 329 27.42 8.48 14.86
CA SER A 329 28.67 8.73 14.12
C SER A 329 29.80 7.79 14.52
N SER A 330 29.68 7.15 15.69
CA SER A 330 30.64 6.12 16.12
C SER A 330 30.50 4.82 15.33
N VAL A 331 29.40 4.65 14.58
CA VAL A 331 29.14 3.45 13.76
C VAL A 331 29.69 3.69 12.35
N PRO A 332 30.54 2.79 11.80
CA PRO A 332 31.10 2.95 10.47
C PRO A 332 30.03 3.08 9.37
N LEU A 333 30.32 3.89 8.36
CA LEU A 333 29.45 4.02 7.19
C LEU A 333 29.41 2.70 6.40
N PRO A 334 28.23 2.31 5.88
CA PRO A 334 28.09 1.04 5.19
C PRO A 334 28.72 1.09 3.78
N GLU A 335 29.30 -0.04 3.36
CA GLU A 335 29.99 -0.17 2.07
C GLU A 335 29.03 -0.38 0.89
N ARG A 336 29.52 -0.16 -0.34
CA ARG A 336 28.73 -0.40 -1.56
C ARG A 336 28.40 -1.88 -1.70
N SER A 337 27.14 -2.19 -1.97
CA SER A 337 26.71 -3.56 -2.25
C SER A 337 27.21 -4.04 -3.62
N ALA A 338 27.20 -5.37 -3.84
CA ALA A 338 27.52 -5.99 -5.13
C ALA A 338 26.65 -5.49 -6.30
N THR A 339 25.49 -4.87 -6.03
CA THR A 339 24.59 -4.27 -7.02
C THR A 339 24.93 -2.81 -7.37
N GLY A 340 26.00 -2.25 -6.79
CA GLY A 340 26.51 -0.91 -7.09
C GLY A 340 25.78 0.25 -6.38
N LYS A 341 24.74 -0.03 -5.58
CA LYS A 341 24.03 0.98 -4.79
C LYS A 341 24.69 1.18 -3.42
N LEU A 342 24.83 2.43 -2.97
CA LEU A 342 25.37 2.76 -1.65
C LEU A 342 24.21 2.87 -0.64
N PRO A 343 24.12 1.98 0.35
CA PRO A 343 23.08 2.04 1.39
C PRO A 343 23.13 3.34 2.21
N PRO A 344 22.01 3.77 2.81
CA PRO A 344 21.99 4.94 3.69
C PRO A 344 22.78 4.67 4.99
N PRO A 345 23.36 5.71 5.62
CA PRO A 345 23.97 5.60 6.95
C PRO A 345 23.01 5.04 8.00
N VAL A 346 23.54 4.36 9.01
CA VAL A 346 22.74 3.79 10.12
C VAL A 346 21.90 4.85 10.81
N ALA A 347 22.43 6.05 11.03
CA ALA A 347 21.68 7.18 11.59
C ALA A 347 20.44 7.56 10.77
N ALA A 348 20.51 7.48 9.44
CA ALA A 348 19.38 7.75 8.56
C ALA A 348 18.34 6.62 8.59
N LEU A 349 18.79 5.36 8.77
CA LEU A 349 17.88 4.24 9.02
C LEU A 349 17.17 4.40 10.36
N ILE A 350 17.86 4.82 11.42
CA ILE A 350 17.24 5.10 12.73
C ILE A 350 16.27 6.28 12.66
N ALA A 351 16.62 7.33 11.93
CA ALA A 351 15.71 8.44 11.67
C ALA A 351 14.41 7.93 11.02
N ARG A 352 14.54 7.06 10.01
CA ARG A 352 13.40 6.55 9.24
C ARG A 352 12.58 5.50 9.97
N GLU A 353 13.20 4.51 10.60
CA GLU A 353 12.51 3.37 11.21
C GLU A 353 12.25 3.55 12.70
N GLY A 354 13.18 4.18 13.43
CA GLY A 354 13.10 4.33 14.88
C GLY A 354 12.21 5.49 15.33
N ILE A 355 12.32 6.65 14.68
CA ILE A 355 11.51 7.84 15.02
C ILE A 355 10.52 8.24 13.91
N LYS A 356 10.46 7.45 12.82
CA LYS A 356 9.53 7.67 11.69
C LYS A 356 9.60 9.09 11.10
N ALA A 357 10.82 9.62 10.99
CA ALA A 357 11.07 10.92 10.37
C ALA A 357 10.73 10.91 8.88
N ASN A 358 10.32 12.07 8.35
CA ASN A 358 9.98 12.24 6.94
C ASN A 358 11.22 12.14 6.02
N SER A 359 10.97 12.03 4.71
CA SER A 359 12.03 11.90 3.69
C SER A 359 13.02 13.08 3.69
N LYS A 360 12.54 14.32 3.85
CA LYS A 360 13.37 15.53 3.92
C LYS A 360 14.41 15.43 5.04
N ILE A 361 14.01 15.02 6.24
CA ILE A 361 14.91 14.85 7.38
C ILE A 361 15.89 13.71 7.11
N CYS A 362 15.42 12.58 6.57
CA CYS A 362 16.26 11.42 6.25
C CYS A 362 17.35 11.76 5.21
N ASP A 363 17.03 12.58 4.21
CA ASP A 363 17.97 13.02 3.18
C ASP A 363 19.03 13.96 3.75
N ILE A 364 18.64 14.89 4.64
CA ILE A 364 19.57 15.79 5.35
C ILE A 364 20.50 14.98 6.26
N VAL A 365 19.96 14.05 7.05
CA VAL A 365 20.76 13.15 7.92
C VAL A 365 21.72 12.32 7.05
N THR A 366 21.27 11.79 5.91
CA THR A 366 22.12 11.03 5.00
C THR A 366 23.29 11.86 4.49
N GLY A 367 23.03 13.08 4.00
CA GLY A 367 24.08 13.99 3.53
C GLY A 367 25.05 14.38 4.63
N ALA A 368 24.52 14.72 5.81
CA ALA A 368 25.31 15.14 6.97
C ALA A 368 26.32 14.07 7.39
N PHE A 369 25.87 12.82 7.55
CA PHE A 369 26.76 11.73 7.98
C PHE A 369 27.78 11.34 6.90
N ARG A 370 27.41 11.40 5.60
CA ARG A 370 28.32 11.03 4.50
C ARG A 370 29.42 12.08 4.28
N ASN A 371 29.07 13.35 4.37
CA ASN A 371 29.98 14.45 4.07
C ASN A 371 30.75 14.94 5.30
N CYS A 372 30.41 14.46 6.50
CA CYS A 372 31.05 14.85 7.76
C CYS A 372 32.58 14.85 7.70
N GLY A 373 33.19 13.75 7.23
CA GLY A 373 34.66 13.65 7.16
C GLY A 373 35.31 14.61 6.16
N GLU A 374 34.64 14.89 5.03
CA GLU A 374 35.12 15.86 4.05
C GLU A 374 35.03 17.29 4.58
N ILE A 375 33.93 17.62 5.26
CA ILE A 375 33.71 18.93 5.87
C ILE A 375 34.76 19.21 6.96
N THR A 376 34.99 18.25 7.86
CA THR A 376 36.02 18.40 8.91
C THR A 376 37.42 18.54 8.29
N SER A 377 37.72 17.77 7.25
CA SER A 377 39.00 17.88 6.53
C SER A 377 39.18 19.27 5.89
N LEU A 378 38.11 19.87 5.35
CA LEU A 378 38.16 21.23 4.80
C LEU A 378 38.36 22.27 5.91
N ARG A 379 37.71 22.11 7.07
CA ARG A 379 37.93 22.95 8.25
C ARG A 379 39.39 22.92 8.67
N ASP A 380 39.99 21.73 8.73
CA ASP A 380 41.39 21.55 9.09
C ASP A 380 42.32 22.21 8.06
N ALA A 381 42.02 22.09 6.76
CA ALA A 381 42.78 22.73 5.69
C ALA A 381 42.73 24.27 5.78
N ILE A 382 41.56 24.85 6.11
CA ILE A 382 41.41 26.30 6.34
C ILE A 382 42.23 26.73 7.57
N LYS A 383 42.17 25.98 8.66
CA LYS A 383 42.97 26.22 9.87
C LYS A 383 44.48 26.21 9.58
N LEU A 384 44.93 25.27 8.75
CA LEU A 384 46.33 25.13 8.34
C LEU A 384 46.74 26.10 7.21
N LYS A 385 45.81 26.89 6.68
CA LYS A 385 46.01 27.79 5.52
C LYS A 385 46.58 27.06 4.30
N ASP A 386 46.10 25.84 4.04
CA ASP A 386 46.48 25.05 2.87
C ASP A 386 46.14 25.83 1.58
N PRO A 387 47.00 25.86 0.54
CA PRO A 387 46.68 26.46 -0.75
C PRO A 387 45.31 26.06 -1.32
N TYR A 388 44.87 24.81 -1.13
CA TYR A 388 43.56 24.33 -1.56
C TYR A 388 42.40 25.10 -0.92
N SER A 389 42.57 25.60 0.32
CA SER A 389 41.55 26.37 1.04
C SER A 389 41.25 27.75 0.41
N GLN A 390 42.13 28.21 -0.49
CA GLN A 390 42.01 29.50 -1.18
C GLN A 390 41.36 29.37 -2.58
N GLU A 391 41.11 28.14 -3.06
CA GLU A 391 40.51 27.88 -4.37
C GLU A 391 38.97 28.00 -4.32
N ARG A 392 38.44 29.20 -4.57
CA ARG A 392 37.01 29.53 -4.47
C ARG A 392 36.10 28.57 -5.26
N ASP A 393 36.51 28.13 -6.44
CA ASP A 393 35.75 27.17 -7.24
C ASP A 393 35.71 25.77 -6.65
N LYS A 394 36.83 25.27 -6.12
CA LYS A 394 36.84 23.96 -5.47
C LYS A 394 35.99 23.96 -4.20
N LEU A 395 36.11 24.99 -3.37
CA LEU A 395 35.26 25.11 -2.17
C LEU A 395 33.78 25.27 -2.54
N GLY A 396 33.47 26.13 -3.50
CA GLY A 396 32.11 26.32 -3.98
C GLY A 396 31.50 25.04 -4.55
N MET A 397 32.25 24.28 -5.35
CA MET A 397 31.81 22.99 -5.89
C MET A 397 31.61 21.93 -4.80
N SER A 398 32.47 21.89 -3.77
CA SER A 398 32.30 21.01 -2.61
C SER A 398 31.01 21.33 -1.85
N ILE A 399 30.75 22.61 -1.56
CA ILE A 399 29.50 23.04 -0.89
C ILE A 399 28.27 22.66 -1.72
N ARG A 400 28.31 22.86 -3.04
CA ARG A 400 27.23 22.45 -3.95
C ARG A 400 27.01 20.93 -3.97
N ARG A 401 28.10 20.16 -3.93
CA ARG A 401 28.03 18.70 -3.84
C ARG A 401 27.41 18.26 -2.52
N TRP A 402 27.77 18.88 -1.40
CA TRP A 402 27.16 18.60 -0.11
C TRP A 402 25.67 18.92 -0.12
N ASP A 403 25.30 20.09 -0.66
CA ASP A 403 23.90 20.52 -0.75
C ASP A 403 23.06 19.62 -1.67
N SER A 404 23.65 19.03 -2.71
CA SER A 404 22.95 18.08 -3.58
C SER A 404 22.35 16.87 -2.83
N GLN A 405 22.88 16.53 -1.66
CA GLN A 405 22.36 15.50 -0.77
C GLN A 405 21.57 16.16 0.38
N GLY A 406 20.24 16.27 0.25
CA GLY A 406 19.37 16.80 1.31
C GLY A 406 19.11 18.32 1.27
N LYS A 407 19.70 19.08 0.32
CA LYS A 407 19.43 20.51 0.06
C LYS A 407 19.61 21.42 1.27
N ASN A 408 20.51 21.05 2.19
CA ASN A 408 20.83 21.85 3.36
C ASN A 408 22.25 21.57 3.86
N TRP A 409 23.26 22.01 3.12
CA TRP A 409 24.68 21.82 3.48
C TRP A 409 25.05 22.42 4.84
N ARG A 410 24.39 23.50 5.28
CA ARG A 410 24.65 24.18 6.55
C ARG A 410 24.42 23.27 7.75
N LEU A 411 23.33 22.49 7.73
CA LEU A 411 23.05 21.51 8.77
C LEU A 411 24.02 20.32 8.73
N GLN A 412 24.64 20.03 7.58
CA GLN A 412 25.71 19.03 7.48
C GLN A 412 26.98 19.51 8.19
N VAL A 413 27.32 20.79 8.05
CA VAL A 413 28.41 21.42 8.83
C VAL A 413 28.10 21.38 10.32
N LEU A 414 26.85 21.66 10.70
CA LEU A 414 26.44 21.59 12.09
C LEU A 414 26.63 20.19 12.70
N LEU A 415 26.34 19.12 11.95
CA LEU A 415 26.65 17.76 12.40
C LEU A 415 28.15 17.54 12.55
N ALA A 416 28.99 18.05 11.63
CA ALA A 416 30.45 17.91 11.75
C ALA A 416 30.99 18.55 13.04
N ILE A 417 30.45 19.71 13.42
CA ILE A 417 30.72 20.36 14.71
C ILE A 417 30.33 19.44 15.88
N PHE A 418 29.15 18.83 15.81
CA PHE A 418 28.66 17.91 16.84
C PHE A 418 29.51 16.64 16.98
N VAL A 419 29.95 16.05 15.87
CA VAL A 419 30.81 14.86 15.88
C VAL A 419 32.17 15.16 16.51
N GLU A 420 32.74 16.34 16.24
CA GLU A 420 33.98 16.76 16.91
C GLU A 420 33.78 17.02 18.40
N ALA A 421 32.65 17.62 18.79
CA ALA A 421 32.29 17.78 20.20
C ALA A 421 32.10 16.43 20.91
N LEU A 422 31.51 15.44 20.24
CA LEU A 422 31.33 14.09 20.77
C LEU A 422 32.68 13.38 20.99
N ASN A 423 33.63 13.57 20.08
CA ASN A 423 34.95 12.94 20.10
C ASN A 423 35.98 13.69 20.96
N GLY A 424 35.65 14.88 21.49
CA GLY A 424 36.54 15.64 22.35
C GLY A 424 36.70 15.03 23.74
N ASP A 425 37.83 15.30 24.39
CA ASP A 425 38.20 14.71 25.70
C ASP A 425 37.45 15.31 26.91
N GLY A 426 36.29 15.95 26.70
CA GLY A 426 35.46 16.56 27.75
C GLY A 426 36.07 17.75 28.50
N GLN A 427 37.37 18.01 28.33
CA GLN A 427 38.13 19.14 28.90
C GLN A 427 38.35 20.30 27.92
N SER A 428 38.21 20.07 26.62
CA SER A 428 38.31 21.12 25.60
C SER A 428 37.20 22.14 25.83
N SER A 429 37.55 23.37 26.20
CA SER A 429 36.57 24.43 26.39
C SER A 429 35.78 24.56 25.10
N TYR A 430 34.44 24.55 25.16
CA TYR A 430 33.58 24.84 24.00
C TYR A 430 34.09 26.04 23.19
N ASN A 431 34.74 26.99 23.87
CA ASN A 431 35.39 28.15 23.29
C ASN A 431 36.42 27.84 22.19
N GLU A 432 37.27 26.83 22.34
CA GLU A 432 38.28 26.48 21.32
C GLU A 432 37.59 25.92 20.08
N LEU A 433 36.71 24.93 20.26
CA LEU A 433 35.93 24.34 19.18
C LEU A 433 35.10 25.40 18.44
N ILE A 434 34.36 26.23 19.18
CA ILE A 434 33.56 27.32 18.60
C ILE A 434 34.46 28.30 17.86
N SER A 435 35.61 28.68 18.40
CA SER A 435 36.54 29.59 17.74
C SER A 435 37.03 29.03 16.40
N GLU A 436 37.37 27.74 16.34
CA GLU A 436 37.86 27.12 15.11
C GLU A 436 36.78 27.02 14.02
N TRP A 437 35.57 26.61 14.39
CA TRP A 437 34.45 26.55 13.45
C TRP A 437 33.92 27.94 13.08
N GLN A 438 34.08 28.93 13.94
CA GLN A 438 33.77 30.32 13.61
C GLN A 438 34.73 30.85 12.53
N MET A 439 36.02 30.50 12.59
CA MET A 439 36.98 30.83 11.52
C MET A 439 36.58 30.19 10.18
N PHE A 440 36.06 28.95 10.21
CA PHE A 440 35.53 28.29 9.01
C PHE A 440 34.36 29.05 8.40
N VAL A 441 33.36 29.44 9.21
CA VAL A 441 32.20 30.20 8.72
C VAL A 441 32.62 31.56 8.18
N ILE A 442 33.49 32.28 8.89
CA ILE A 442 34.02 33.59 8.45
C ILE A 442 34.75 33.45 7.11
N HIS A 443 35.59 32.43 6.94
CA HIS A 443 36.31 32.19 5.68
C HIS A 443 35.34 31.97 4.50
N LEU A 444 34.25 31.23 4.70
CA LEU A 444 33.23 31.05 3.67
C LEU A 444 32.41 32.31 3.37
N GLU A 445 32.18 33.15 4.38
CA GLU A 445 31.56 34.47 4.22
C GLU A 445 32.47 35.43 3.44
N GLU A 446 33.76 35.51 3.78
CA GLU A 446 34.77 36.32 3.07
C GLU A 446 34.94 35.91 1.61
N MET A 447 34.79 34.62 1.31
CA MET A 447 34.81 34.09 -0.06
C MET A 447 33.49 34.22 -0.81
N ASP A 448 32.42 34.74 -0.19
CA ASP A 448 31.07 34.79 -0.78
C ASP A 448 30.60 33.40 -1.27
N LEU A 449 30.77 32.37 -0.43
CA LEU A 449 30.41 30.98 -0.75
C LEU A 449 29.24 30.44 0.08
N MET A 450 28.74 31.20 1.04
CA MET A 450 27.63 30.77 1.90
C MET A 450 26.37 30.40 1.12
N ASP A 451 26.12 31.04 -0.03
CA ASP A 451 24.99 30.76 -0.91
C ASP A 451 25.40 30.12 -2.25
N ALA A 452 26.56 29.45 -2.28
CA ALA A 452 27.08 28.78 -3.48
C ALA A 452 26.08 27.83 -4.19
N PRO A 453 25.20 27.06 -3.50
CA PRO A 453 24.16 26.24 -4.15
C PRO A 453 23.08 27.04 -4.88
N SER A 454 22.82 28.27 -4.42
CA SER A 454 21.81 29.16 -5.01
C SER A 454 22.30 29.87 -6.27
N ILE A 455 23.60 29.84 -6.55
CA ILE A 455 24.19 30.42 -7.77
C ILE A 455 23.63 29.67 -8.99
N LYS A 456 22.97 30.40 -9.89
CA LYS A 456 22.44 29.87 -11.14
C LYS A 456 23.59 29.69 -12.15
N PRO A 457 23.73 28.50 -12.78
CA PRO A 457 24.72 28.31 -13.82
C PRO A 457 24.48 29.26 -15.01
N LEU A 458 25.51 29.98 -15.45
CA LEU A 458 25.45 30.87 -16.62
C LEU A 458 25.21 30.08 -17.92
N VAL A 459 25.80 28.89 -18.03
CA VAL A 459 25.71 28.02 -19.20
C VAL A 459 24.78 26.84 -18.91
N ASN A 460 23.77 26.64 -19.78
CA ASN A 460 22.91 25.46 -19.74
C ASN A 460 23.26 24.46 -20.85
N GLY A 461 22.72 23.24 -20.77
CA GLY A 461 23.03 22.17 -21.73
C GLY A 461 22.72 22.52 -23.18
N ASN A 462 21.66 23.30 -23.43
CA ASN A 462 21.29 23.72 -24.79
C ASN A 462 22.27 24.75 -25.36
N MET A 463 22.70 25.71 -24.54
CA MET A 463 23.71 26.71 -24.89
C MET A 463 25.05 26.03 -25.21
N LEU A 464 25.46 25.05 -24.39
CA LEU A 464 26.70 24.30 -24.61
C LEU A 464 26.63 23.44 -25.87
N THR A 465 25.52 22.73 -26.12
CA THR A 465 25.32 21.98 -27.36
C THR A 465 25.35 22.88 -28.60
N LYS A 466 24.75 24.08 -28.53
CA LYS A 466 24.76 25.04 -29.65
C LYS A 466 26.17 25.58 -29.93
N ALA A 467 26.92 25.94 -28.89
CA ALA A 467 28.29 26.44 -29.01
C ALA A 467 29.29 25.37 -29.50
N LEU A 468 29.01 24.09 -29.27
CA LEU A 468 29.82 22.96 -29.72
C LEU A 468 29.38 22.37 -31.07
N GLY A 469 28.58 23.08 -31.86
CA GLY A 469 28.19 22.64 -33.21
C GLY A 469 27.09 21.56 -33.25
N GLY A 470 26.22 21.49 -32.23
CA GLY A 470 25.05 20.61 -32.23
C GLY A 470 25.30 19.18 -31.74
N ILE A 471 26.40 18.92 -31.03
CA ILE A 471 26.71 17.60 -30.47
C ILE A 471 25.60 17.15 -29.51
N LYS A 472 25.07 15.94 -29.74
CA LYS A 472 23.99 15.38 -28.91
C LYS A 472 24.42 15.24 -27.44
N PRO A 473 23.56 15.61 -26.48
CA PRO A 473 23.85 15.44 -25.06
C PRO A 473 24.19 13.99 -24.70
N GLY A 474 25.24 13.79 -23.91
CA GLY A 474 25.71 12.48 -23.48
C GLY A 474 26.47 12.54 -22.15
N ILE A 475 27.23 11.49 -21.83
CA ILE A 475 27.95 11.34 -20.55
C ILE A 475 28.95 12.48 -20.28
N TRP A 476 29.48 13.12 -21.33
CA TRP A 476 30.43 14.25 -21.26
C TRP A 476 29.79 15.58 -20.81
N MET A 477 28.47 15.71 -20.93
CA MET A 477 27.76 16.98 -20.69
C MET A 477 27.90 17.45 -19.24
N LYS A 478 27.77 16.53 -18.27
CA LYS A 478 27.85 16.87 -16.85
C LYS A 478 29.24 17.39 -16.44
N PRO A 479 30.35 16.68 -16.73
CA PRO A 479 31.69 17.21 -16.47
C PRO A 479 31.99 18.56 -17.15
N ALA A 480 31.45 18.80 -18.35
CA ALA A 480 31.63 20.07 -19.05
C ALA A 480 30.84 21.21 -18.38
N LEU A 481 29.58 20.98 -18.00
CA LEU A 481 28.78 21.96 -17.25
C LEU A 481 29.38 22.25 -15.86
N ASP A 482 29.90 21.23 -15.18
CA ASP A 482 30.61 21.39 -13.91
C ASP A 482 31.85 22.31 -14.09
N ARG A 483 32.57 22.20 -15.21
CA ARG A 483 33.73 23.05 -15.51
C ARG A 483 33.35 24.50 -15.82
N CYS A 484 32.26 24.72 -16.58
CA CYS A 484 31.71 26.07 -16.77
C CYS A 484 31.37 26.72 -15.42
N LEU A 485 30.81 25.94 -14.50
CA LEU A 485 30.43 26.42 -13.18
C LEU A 485 31.66 26.67 -12.28
N GLU A 486 32.71 25.85 -12.36
CA GLU A 486 33.99 26.12 -11.72
C GLU A 486 34.59 27.45 -12.21
N TRP A 487 34.53 27.74 -13.51
CA TRP A 487 34.95 29.03 -14.04
C TRP A 487 34.12 30.19 -13.48
N GLN A 488 32.79 30.04 -13.43
CA GLN A 488 31.88 31.04 -12.86
C GLN A 488 32.18 31.29 -11.36
N LEU A 489 32.56 30.25 -10.62
CA LEU A 489 32.96 30.38 -9.22
C LEU A 489 34.35 31.03 -9.05
N ARG A 490 35.27 30.90 -10.01
CA ARG A 490 36.55 31.65 -9.97
C ARG A 490 36.39 33.13 -10.31
N ASN A 491 35.40 33.48 -11.13
CA ASN A 491 35.20 34.83 -11.65
C ASN A 491 33.85 35.41 -11.20
N PRO A 492 33.68 35.75 -9.90
CA PRO A 492 32.44 36.33 -9.42
C PRO A 492 32.15 37.67 -10.08
N GLY A 493 30.96 37.81 -10.69
CA GLY A 493 30.52 39.03 -11.37
C GLY A 493 30.91 39.16 -12.85
N ASP A 494 31.59 38.16 -13.41
CA ASP A 494 31.83 38.07 -14.86
C ASP A 494 30.72 37.23 -15.52
N ASP A 495 29.90 37.87 -16.37
CA ASP A 495 28.76 37.25 -17.07
C ASP A 495 29.15 36.71 -18.47
N ASP A 496 30.44 36.67 -18.78
CA ASP A 496 30.97 36.18 -20.07
C ASP A 496 30.89 34.64 -20.17
N PHE A 497 29.75 34.17 -20.66
CA PHE A 497 29.51 32.75 -20.88
C PHE A 497 30.38 32.14 -21.99
N GLU A 498 30.96 32.93 -22.89
CA GLU A 498 31.82 32.43 -23.97
C GLU A 498 33.15 31.92 -23.40
N LYS A 499 33.78 32.70 -22.49
CA LYS A 499 34.98 32.27 -21.77
C LYS A 499 34.76 31.02 -20.91
N ALA A 500 33.58 30.88 -20.31
CA ALA A 500 33.22 29.69 -19.54
C ALA A 500 33.15 28.43 -20.43
N ILE A 501 32.60 28.58 -21.64
CA ILE A 501 32.51 27.50 -22.64
C ILE A 501 33.90 27.15 -23.17
N GLU A 502 34.79 28.14 -23.33
CA GLU A 502 36.16 27.91 -23.82
C GLU A 502 36.95 26.90 -22.99
N GLU A 503 36.77 26.92 -21.67
CA GLU A 503 37.45 25.95 -20.78
C GLU A 503 36.96 24.50 -20.97
N THR A 504 35.81 24.28 -21.59
CA THR A 504 35.27 22.93 -21.82
C THR A 504 35.86 22.26 -23.07
N TYR A 505 36.44 23.01 -24.00
CA TYR A 505 36.97 22.47 -25.26
C TYR A 505 38.03 21.38 -25.05
N LEU A 506 38.84 21.49 -23.99
CA LEU A 506 39.85 20.48 -23.62
C LEU A 506 39.23 19.14 -23.20
N ILE A 507 38.07 19.14 -22.53
CA ILE A 507 37.39 17.93 -22.07
C ILE A 507 36.77 17.18 -23.26
N VAL A 508 36.20 17.93 -24.21
CA VAL A 508 35.60 17.38 -25.44
C VAL A 508 36.70 16.84 -26.38
N ALA A 509 37.86 17.52 -26.46
CA ALA A 509 38.99 17.11 -27.28
C ALA A 509 39.65 15.78 -26.83
N CYS A 510 39.67 15.48 -25.53
CA CYS A 510 40.37 14.30 -24.97
C CYS A 510 39.63 12.96 -25.13
N ARG A 511 38.39 12.91 -25.64
CA ARG A 511 37.56 11.67 -25.64
C ARG A 511 37.10 11.11 -26.99
N GLY A 512 37.62 11.61 -28.12
CA GLY A 512 37.60 10.86 -29.38
C GLY A 512 36.70 11.36 -30.52
N ASP A 513 35.98 12.47 -30.37
CA ASP A 513 35.30 13.12 -31.50
C ASP A 513 36.20 14.17 -32.19
N LEU A 514 37.44 13.76 -32.51
CA LEU A 514 38.41 14.62 -33.21
C LEU A 514 37.88 15.08 -34.59
N ALA A 515 37.04 14.28 -35.25
CA ALA A 515 36.52 14.57 -36.58
C ALA A 515 35.51 15.74 -36.61
N ASN A 516 34.64 15.86 -35.61
CA ASN A 516 33.62 16.93 -35.60
C ASN A 516 34.18 18.27 -35.10
N ILE A 517 35.14 18.24 -34.17
CA ILE A 517 35.78 19.45 -33.62
C ILE A 517 36.79 20.04 -34.61
N GLN A 518 37.52 19.21 -35.37
CA GLN A 518 38.36 19.71 -36.47
C GLN A 518 37.53 20.38 -37.57
N THR A 519 36.31 19.90 -37.82
CA THR A 519 35.42 20.53 -38.81
C THR A 519 34.97 21.93 -38.34
N ALA A 520 34.60 22.09 -37.06
CA ALA A 520 34.24 23.39 -36.50
C ALA A 520 35.43 24.37 -36.36
N LEU A 521 36.64 23.87 -36.09
CA LEU A 521 37.87 24.67 -36.10
C LEU A 521 38.34 25.01 -37.53
N SER A 522 37.97 24.20 -38.53
CA SER A 522 38.31 24.42 -39.94
C SER A 522 37.41 25.44 -40.65
N GLU A 523 36.23 25.75 -40.11
CA GLU A 523 35.35 26.81 -40.64
C GLU A 523 35.93 28.22 -40.44
N ASN A 524 37.05 28.34 -39.71
CA ASN A 524 37.72 29.61 -39.45
C ASN A 524 39.17 29.68 -39.97
N ARG A 525 39.46 29.08 -41.15
CA ARG A 525 40.50 29.55 -42.08
C ARG A 525 40.49 28.80 -43.42
N SER A 526 40.46 29.60 -44.47
CA SER A 526 40.59 29.30 -45.89
C SER A 526 41.81 28.43 -46.25
N LEU A 527 41.59 27.38 -47.05
CA LEU A 527 42.41 26.96 -48.21
C LEU A 527 41.81 25.71 -48.90
N GLN A 528 41.75 25.77 -50.23
CA GLN A 528 41.24 24.75 -51.16
C GLN A 528 42.11 23.48 -51.20
N VAL A 529 41.56 22.34 -51.67
CA VAL A 529 42.01 21.64 -52.90
C VAL A 529 41.25 20.30 -53.14
N HIS A 530 40.68 20.24 -54.34
CA HIS A 530 40.39 19.13 -55.27
C HIS A 530 39.47 17.93 -54.97
N ASP A 531 38.37 18.00 -55.70
CA ASP A 531 37.53 16.98 -56.33
C ASP A 531 38.28 15.98 -57.24
N MET A 532 37.90 14.69 -57.22
CA MET A 532 37.79 13.86 -58.44
C MET A 532 37.15 12.47 -58.20
N ARG A 533 36.03 12.26 -58.93
CA ARG A 533 35.69 11.05 -59.75
C ARG A 533 35.31 9.73 -59.06
N LEU A 534 34.05 9.30 -59.21
CA LEU A 534 33.55 8.45 -60.32
C LEU A 534 32.15 7.86 -60.03
N GLN A 535 31.22 8.05 -60.97
CA GLN A 535 30.03 7.20 -61.14
C GLN A 535 30.43 5.89 -61.84
N SER A 536 29.92 4.74 -61.40
CA SER A 536 28.97 3.90 -62.17
C SER A 536 28.92 2.43 -61.72
N ARG A 537 27.70 1.87 -61.85
CA ARG A 537 27.29 0.45 -61.99
C ARG A 537 26.94 -0.37 -60.73
N CYS A 538 25.62 -0.53 -60.59
CA CYS A 538 24.84 -1.72 -60.25
C CYS A 538 25.52 -2.91 -59.58
N SER A 539 25.16 -3.11 -58.32
CA SER A 539 24.51 -4.32 -57.81
C SER A 539 24.07 -4.05 -56.38
N THR A 540 22.84 -3.56 -56.19
CA THR A 540 22.27 -3.50 -54.82
C THR A 540 22.19 -4.95 -54.32
N PRO A 541 22.87 -5.30 -53.23
CA PRO A 541 22.83 -6.65 -52.70
C PRO A 541 21.37 -7.02 -52.33
N PRO A 542 21.01 -8.32 -52.33
CA PRO A 542 19.66 -8.76 -51.92
C PRO A 542 19.21 -8.16 -50.58
N THR A 543 20.19 -7.85 -49.72
CA THR A 543 20.06 -7.26 -48.38
C THR A 543 19.57 -5.80 -48.33
N GLU A 544 19.60 -5.06 -49.45
CA GLU A 544 19.06 -3.69 -49.51
C GLU A 544 17.62 -3.67 -50.04
N LEU A 545 17.23 -4.68 -50.83
CA LEU A 545 15.89 -4.81 -51.41
C LEU A 545 14.83 -5.14 -50.36
N LEU A 546 15.11 -6.08 -49.44
CA LEU A 546 14.19 -6.48 -48.37
C LEU A 546 13.95 -5.35 -47.34
N LYS A 547 14.97 -4.54 -47.04
CA LYS A 547 14.85 -3.35 -46.17
C LYS A 547 14.10 -2.19 -46.84
N ASN A 548 14.22 -2.05 -48.15
CA ASN A 548 13.44 -1.05 -48.90
C ASN A 548 11.97 -1.48 -49.04
N TYR A 549 11.71 -2.79 -49.19
CA TYR A 549 10.36 -3.36 -49.11
C TYR A 549 9.73 -3.16 -47.73
N SER A 550 10.49 -3.36 -46.64
CA SER A 550 9.98 -3.14 -45.26
C SER A 550 9.56 -1.68 -45.04
N ARG A 551 10.38 -0.72 -45.46
CA ARG A 551 10.07 0.71 -45.37
C ARG A 551 8.85 1.10 -46.21
N ALA A 552 8.69 0.51 -47.39
CA ALA A 552 7.54 0.76 -48.26
C ALA A 552 6.24 0.14 -47.72
N ALA A 553 6.28 -1.09 -47.21
CA ALA A 553 5.13 -1.75 -46.59
C ALA A 553 4.69 -1.00 -45.32
N VAL A 554 5.62 -0.67 -44.42
CA VAL A 554 5.33 0.11 -43.19
C VAL A 554 4.82 1.52 -43.50
N ALA A 555 5.33 2.16 -44.56
CA ALA A 555 4.86 3.48 -45.00
C ALA A 555 3.46 3.43 -45.65
N MET A 556 3.15 2.39 -46.42
CA MET A 556 1.79 2.16 -46.98
C MET A 556 0.76 1.92 -45.87
N TYR A 557 1.16 1.28 -44.77
CA TYR A 557 0.31 1.02 -43.60
C TYR A 557 0.42 2.11 -42.51
N GLY A 558 0.84 3.34 -42.87
CA GLY A 558 1.06 4.49 -41.98
C GLY A 558 -0.15 4.98 -41.15
N SER A 559 -1.27 4.27 -41.17
CA SER A 559 -2.44 4.44 -40.30
C SER A 559 -2.75 3.13 -39.55
N ILE A 560 -1.85 2.72 -38.65
CA ILE A 560 -1.99 1.52 -37.80
C ILE A 560 -3.05 1.77 -36.72
N PHE A 561 -4.33 1.75 -37.10
CA PHE A 561 -5.47 1.68 -36.18
C PHE A 561 -6.61 0.78 -36.66
N LEU A 562 -6.51 0.16 -37.85
CA LEU A 562 -7.64 -0.56 -38.46
C LEU A 562 -7.19 -1.90 -39.10
N CYS A 563 -7.53 -2.99 -38.41
CA CYS A 563 -7.72 -4.37 -38.89
C CYS A 563 -6.49 -5.27 -39.23
N PRO A 564 -6.35 -6.47 -38.62
CA PRO A 564 -5.26 -7.42 -38.90
C PRO A 564 -5.37 -8.18 -40.23
N SER A 565 -6.56 -8.25 -40.83
CA SER A 565 -6.87 -9.20 -41.92
C SER A 565 -6.37 -8.78 -43.31
N ASN A 566 -5.81 -7.57 -43.47
CA ASN A 566 -5.35 -7.03 -44.76
C ASN A 566 -3.82 -6.76 -44.82
N LEU A 567 -3.03 -7.36 -43.93
CA LEU A 567 -1.58 -7.11 -43.78
C LEU A 567 -0.67 -7.95 -44.71
N LEU A 568 -1.22 -8.84 -45.55
CA LEU A 568 -0.47 -9.47 -46.63
C LEU A 568 -0.42 -8.50 -47.82
N THR A 569 0.63 -7.67 -47.87
CA THR A 569 0.89 -6.79 -49.02
C THR A 569 1.13 -7.56 -50.31
N SER A 570 0.77 -6.90 -51.41
CA SER A 570 1.19 -7.16 -52.79
C SER A 570 2.62 -7.73 -52.91
N VAL A 571 2.77 -8.76 -53.73
CA VAL A 571 4.01 -9.46 -54.12
C VAL A 571 5.08 -8.53 -54.73
N ALA A 572 4.74 -7.27 -55.01
CA ALA A 572 5.63 -6.26 -55.60
C ALA A 572 6.70 -5.78 -54.61
N GLY A 573 7.89 -6.40 -54.68
CA GLY A 573 9.10 -5.95 -53.96
C GLY A 573 9.84 -7.05 -53.18
N LEU A 574 9.26 -8.26 -53.07
CA LEU A 574 9.99 -9.44 -52.61
C LEU A 574 10.98 -9.91 -53.70
N PRO A 575 12.18 -10.40 -53.33
CA PRO A 575 13.10 -11.03 -54.28
C PRO A 575 12.43 -12.16 -55.06
N GLU A 576 12.84 -12.38 -56.31
CA GLU A 576 12.28 -13.45 -57.15
C GLU A 576 12.58 -14.85 -56.60
N ARG A 577 13.74 -15.01 -55.95
CA ARG A 577 14.17 -16.25 -55.27
C ARG A 577 15.02 -15.91 -54.04
N TYR A 578 14.88 -16.68 -52.97
CA TYR A 578 15.65 -16.55 -51.72
C TYR A 578 15.72 -17.89 -50.97
N SER A 579 16.73 -18.09 -50.12
CA SER A 579 16.81 -19.28 -49.26
C SER A 579 16.46 -18.99 -47.79
N LEU A 580 16.11 -20.04 -47.03
CA LEU A 580 15.81 -19.91 -45.61
C LEU A 580 17.05 -19.50 -44.78
N SER A 581 18.23 -19.93 -45.21
CA SER A 581 19.52 -19.57 -44.59
C SER A 581 19.81 -18.08 -44.75
N GLU A 582 19.56 -17.54 -45.94
CA GLU A 582 19.69 -16.10 -46.24
C GLU A 582 18.70 -15.27 -45.40
N LEU A 583 17.43 -15.70 -45.34
CA LEU A 583 16.42 -15.05 -44.50
C LEU A 583 16.84 -15.01 -43.03
N TYR A 584 17.37 -16.12 -42.48
CA TYR A 584 17.84 -16.14 -41.09
C TYR A 584 19.01 -15.17 -40.85
N ILE A 585 20.00 -15.13 -41.73
CA ILE A 585 21.18 -14.26 -41.60
C ILE A 585 20.77 -12.78 -41.64
N GLU A 586 19.77 -12.45 -42.46
CA GLU A 586 19.32 -11.08 -42.65
C GLU A 586 18.41 -10.58 -41.53
N LEU A 587 17.50 -11.44 -41.05
CA LEU A 587 16.54 -11.10 -39.99
C LEU A 587 17.16 -11.15 -38.58
N LYS A 588 18.33 -11.79 -38.42
CA LYS A 588 19.03 -11.84 -37.14
C LYS A 588 19.54 -10.43 -36.75
N PRO A 589 19.19 -9.90 -35.57
CA PRO A 589 19.71 -8.62 -35.07
C PRO A 589 21.23 -8.66 -34.94
N ARG A 590 21.92 -7.62 -35.43
CA ARG A 590 23.39 -7.45 -35.27
C ARG A 590 23.76 -6.84 -33.91
N ASP A 591 22.82 -6.15 -33.25
CA ASP A 591 22.99 -5.49 -31.96
C ASP A 591 21.96 -5.99 -30.93
N GLN A 592 22.32 -6.01 -29.64
CA GLN A 592 21.46 -6.48 -28.53
C GLN A 592 20.27 -5.56 -28.18
N LYS A 593 20.05 -4.45 -28.91
CA LYS A 593 18.97 -3.47 -28.64
C LYS A 593 18.15 -3.18 -29.91
N SER A 594 17.48 -4.17 -30.49
CA SER A 594 16.52 -3.96 -31.57
C SER A 594 15.21 -3.36 -31.04
N SER A 595 14.66 -2.35 -31.73
CA SER A 595 13.36 -1.75 -31.36
C SER A 595 12.20 -2.71 -31.63
N LYS A 596 11.09 -2.60 -30.88
CA LYS A 596 9.84 -3.35 -31.17
C LYS A 596 9.33 -3.12 -32.59
N LYS A 597 9.59 -1.94 -33.14
CA LYS A 597 9.25 -1.61 -34.52
C LYS A 597 10.07 -2.48 -35.49
N ASP A 598 11.37 -2.58 -35.27
CA ASP A 598 12.27 -3.41 -36.09
C ASP A 598 11.88 -4.89 -36.01
N THR A 599 11.48 -5.35 -34.82
CA THR A 599 10.92 -6.69 -34.61
C THR A 599 9.69 -6.95 -35.48
N LEU A 600 8.70 -6.06 -35.44
CA LEU A 600 7.48 -6.20 -36.25
C LEU A 600 7.80 -6.20 -37.75
N GLU A 601 8.71 -5.32 -38.18
CA GLU A 601 9.17 -5.26 -39.57
C GLU A 601 9.80 -6.59 -40.01
N ASN A 602 10.72 -7.14 -39.22
CA ASN A 602 11.39 -8.40 -39.53
C ASN A 602 10.41 -9.59 -39.57
N VAL A 603 9.45 -9.63 -38.63
CA VAL A 603 8.42 -10.68 -38.61
C VAL A 603 7.48 -10.55 -39.81
N LEU A 604 7.09 -9.33 -40.21
CA LEU A 604 6.26 -9.10 -41.40
C LEU A 604 6.95 -9.56 -42.68
N ILE A 605 8.25 -9.25 -42.84
CA ILE A 605 9.07 -9.73 -43.96
C ILE A 605 9.06 -11.26 -43.98
N LEU A 606 9.32 -11.88 -42.83
CA LEU A 606 9.33 -13.34 -42.72
C LEU A 606 7.97 -13.92 -43.11
N THR A 607 6.86 -13.46 -42.53
CA THR A 607 5.51 -13.98 -42.85
C THR A 607 5.18 -13.83 -44.33
N SER A 608 5.57 -12.70 -44.95
CA SER A 608 5.36 -12.45 -46.38
C SER A 608 6.18 -13.39 -47.27
N CYS A 609 7.45 -13.63 -46.91
CA CYS A 609 8.32 -14.58 -47.62
C CYS A 609 7.82 -16.03 -47.49
N LEU A 610 7.33 -16.41 -46.30
CA LEU A 610 6.82 -17.75 -46.05
C LEU A 610 5.46 -17.99 -46.72
N GLY A 611 4.63 -16.97 -46.88
CA GLY A 611 3.35 -17.05 -47.59
C GLY A 611 3.47 -17.24 -49.12
N ASN A 612 4.69 -17.19 -49.68
CA ASN A 612 4.98 -17.38 -51.10
C ASN A 612 5.99 -18.51 -51.31
N PRO A 613 5.61 -19.78 -51.06
CA PRO A 613 6.55 -20.92 -51.04
C PRO A 613 7.24 -21.16 -52.39
N ASP A 614 6.62 -20.77 -53.51
CA ASP A 614 7.18 -20.94 -54.86
C ASP A 614 8.49 -20.16 -55.11
N ARG A 615 8.81 -19.19 -54.24
CA ARG A 615 10.03 -18.37 -54.31
C ARG A 615 11.17 -18.89 -53.43
N ILE A 616 10.91 -19.89 -52.59
CA ILE A 616 11.89 -20.44 -51.65
C ILE A 616 12.79 -21.45 -52.37
N MET A 617 14.10 -21.19 -52.36
CA MET A 617 15.11 -22.10 -52.89
C MET A 617 15.42 -23.21 -51.86
N ARG A 618 15.35 -24.47 -52.30
CA ARG A 618 15.73 -25.63 -51.48
C ARG A 618 17.25 -25.76 -51.38
N GLU A 619 17.75 -25.95 -50.17
CA GLU A 619 19.17 -26.06 -49.86
C GLU A 619 19.46 -27.37 -49.10
N SER A 620 20.73 -27.82 -49.08
CA SER A 620 21.12 -29.05 -48.37
C SER A 620 21.07 -28.94 -46.83
N ALA A 621 20.96 -27.73 -46.27
CA ALA A 621 20.92 -27.44 -44.83
C ALA A 621 19.58 -26.82 -44.37
N GLU A 622 18.50 -27.10 -45.11
CA GLU A 622 17.18 -26.48 -44.91
C GLU A 622 16.60 -26.72 -43.50
N GLU A 623 16.80 -27.90 -42.91
CA GLU A 623 16.32 -28.22 -41.55
C GLU A 623 16.98 -27.36 -40.45
N ASP A 624 18.28 -27.07 -40.57
CA ASP A 624 19.00 -26.23 -39.60
C ASP A 624 18.54 -24.77 -39.69
N ALA A 625 18.31 -24.27 -40.91
CA ALA A 625 17.75 -22.94 -41.13
C ALA A 625 16.33 -22.81 -40.58
N ILE A 626 15.47 -23.82 -40.78
CA ILE A 626 14.11 -23.86 -40.21
C ILE A 626 14.17 -23.81 -38.68
N ASN A 627 14.99 -24.64 -38.03
CA ASN A 627 15.13 -24.65 -36.57
C ASN A 627 15.62 -23.32 -36.02
N LYS A 628 16.60 -22.70 -36.69
CA LYS A 628 17.11 -21.37 -36.33
C LYS A 628 16.05 -20.29 -36.46
N LEU A 629 15.22 -20.33 -37.50
CA LEU A 629 14.10 -19.41 -37.70
C LEU A 629 13.01 -19.63 -36.65
N LEU A 630 12.61 -20.88 -36.38
CA LEU A 630 11.64 -21.22 -35.33
C LEU A 630 12.09 -20.69 -33.96
N LEU A 631 13.35 -20.91 -33.59
CA LEU A 631 13.90 -20.45 -32.32
C LEU A 631 14.04 -18.91 -32.26
N TRP A 632 14.34 -18.27 -33.38
CA TRP A 632 14.40 -16.81 -33.45
C TRP A 632 13.00 -16.18 -33.30
N VAL A 633 12.03 -16.63 -34.11
CA VAL A 633 10.65 -16.11 -34.04
C VAL A 633 10.07 -16.31 -32.65
N SER A 634 10.19 -17.52 -32.08
CA SER A 634 9.66 -17.83 -30.75
C SER A 634 10.20 -16.92 -29.64
N LYS A 635 11.48 -16.51 -29.70
CA LYS A 635 12.06 -15.57 -28.72
C LYS A 635 11.61 -14.12 -28.93
N VAL A 636 11.48 -13.71 -30.19
CA VAL A 636 11.25 -12.31 -30.56
C VAL A 636 9.79 -11.88 -30.40
N ILE A 637 8.84 -12.82 -30.50
CA ILE A 637 7.42 -12.53 -30.32
C ILE A 637 7.00 -12.36 -28.86
N LEU A 638 7.82 -12.83 -27.91
CA LEU A 638 7.44 -12.88 -26.49
C LEU A 638 7.13 -11.48 -25.92
N PRO A 639 6.10 -11.36 -25.06
CA PRO A 639 5.78 -10.11 -24.37
C PRO A 639 6.91 -9.64 -23.46
N ASP A 640 7.12 -8.31 -23.37
CA ASP A 640 8.16 -7.69 -22.55
C ASP A 640 7.60 -6.82 -21.41
N SER A 641 8.49 -6.21 -20.63
CA SER A 641 8.16 -5.34 -19.49
C SER A 641 7.40 -4.06 -19.87
N GLY A 642 7.31 -3.69 -21.15
CA GLY A 642 6.58 -2.49 -21.60
C GLY A 642 5.05 -2.61 -21.55
N LEU A 643 4.52 -3.76 -21.12
CA LEU A 643 3.09 -4.11 -21.18
C LEU A 643 2.39 -4.14 -19.82
N ILE A 644 3.11 -3.84 -18.73
CA ILE A 644 2.60 -3.78 -17.34
C ILE A 644 1.42 -2.77 -17.23
N ARG A 645 0.45 -3.06 -16.35
CA ARG A 645 -0.75 -2.23 -16.13
C ARG A 645 -0.44 -0.85 -15.52
N GLN A 646 -1.33 0.11 -15.78
CA GLN A 646 -1.17 1.56 -15.47
C GLN A 646 -1.03 1.82 -13.97
N ASP A 647 -1.71 1.04 -13.14
CA ASP A 647 -1.74 1.18 -11.68
C ASP A 647 -0.45 0.68 -10.98
N GLU A 648 0.52 0.17 -11.76
CA GLU A 648 1.76 -0.45 -11.24
C GLU A 648 3.05 0.23 -11.76
N MET A 649 2.91 1.36 -12.48
CA MET A 649 4.02 2.10 -13.11
C MET A 649 4.40 3.38 -12.32
N PRO A 650 5.64 3.91 -12.48
CA PRO A 650 6.03 5.22 -11.93
C PRO A 650 5.27 6.33 -12.67
N GLU A 651 5.10 7.48 -12.02
CA GLU A 651 4.40 8.68 -12.54
C GLU A 651 4.98 9.23 -13.87
N ASP A 652 6.13 8.74 -14.34
CA ASP A 652 6.90 9.28 -15.46
C ASP A 652 6.55 8.73 -16.88
N ASN A 653 5.63 7.78 -17.03
CA ASN A 653 5.34 7.15 -18.34
C ASN A 653 4.00 7.59 -18.97
N GLU A 654 4.05 8.17 -20.18
CA GLU A 654 2.86 8.59 -20.93
C GLU A 654 1.96 7.39 -21.38
N PRO A 655 0.63 7.42 -21.13
CA PRO A 655 -0.32 6.38 -21.53
C PRO A 655 -0.30 6.02 -23.02
N ALA A 656 -0.03 7.01 -23.89
CA ALA A 656 0.03 6.83 -25.34
C ALA A 656 1.16 5.88 -25.79
N SER A 657 2.27 5.84 -25.04
CA SER A 657 3.42 4.99 -25.34
C SER A 657 3.13 3.51 -25.05
N ARG A 658 2.32 3.22 -24.03
CA ARG A 658 1.88 1.86 -23.68
C ARG A 658 0.91 1.28 -24.70
N GLN A 659 -0.11 2.04 -25.08
CA GLN A 659 -1.08 1.56 -26.08
C GLN A 659 -0.38 1.24 -27.41
N ARG A 660 0.60 2.05 -27.82
CA ARG A 660 1.45 1.77 -28.98
C ARG A 660 2.27 0.48 -28.80
N ALA A 661 2.92 0.30 -27.65
CA ALA A 661 3.69 -0.91 -27.36
C ALA A 661 2.82 -2.18 -27.38
N LEU A 662 1.58 -2.09 -26.87
CA LEU A 662 0.61 -3.18 -26.86
C LEU A 662 0.19 -3.59 -28.27
N ILE A 663 -0.23 -2.60 -29.08
CA ILE A 663 -0.62 -2.82 -30.48
C ILE A 663 0.52 -3.45 -31.28
N LEU A 664 1.75 -2.93 -31.13
CA LEU A 664 2.93 -3.49 -31.79
C LEU A 664 3.19 -4.94 -31.39
N THR A 665 3.08 -5.27 -30.10
CA THR A 665 3.24 -6.65 -29.61
C THR A 665 2.13 -7.57 -30.14
N GLN A 666 0.86 -7.15 -30.13
CA GLN A 666 -0.26 -7.95 -30.65
C GLN A 666 -0.12 -8.27 -32.15
N HIS A 667 0.35 -7.31 -32.95
CA HIS A 667 0.60 -7.54 -34.36
C HIS A 667 1.80 -8.46 -34.58
N ALA A 668 2.91 -8.23 -33.87
CA ALA A 668 4.11 -9.05 -33.98
C ALA A 668 3.83 -10.51 -33.56
N SER A 669 3.06 -10.73 -32.50
CA SER A 669 2.69 -12.07 -32.05
C SER A 669 1.76 -12.78 -33.04
N THR A 670 0.76 -12.08 -33.60
CA THR A 670 -0.15 -12.67 -34.59
C THR A 670 0.60 -13.10 -35.84
N LEU A 671 1.43 -12.22 -36.43
CA LEU A 671 2.24 -12.54 -37.61
C LEU A 671 3.31 -13.60 -37.31
N GLY A 672 3.93 -13.52 -36.14
CA GLY A 672 4.98 -14.46 -35.75
C GLY A 672 4.44 -15.87 -35.49
N LEU A 673 3.28 -16.01 -34.85
CA LEU A 673 2.60 -17.30 -34.70
C LEU A 673 2.15 -17.87 -36.05
N GLN A 674 1.71 -17.02 -36.98
CA GLN A 674 1.46 -17.44 -38.36
C GLN A 674 2.75 -17.94 -39.02
N SER A 675 3.87 -17.22 -38.90
CA SER A 675 5.17 -17.67 -39.40
C SER A 675 5.59 -19.02 -38.81
N LEU A 676 5.41 -19.21 -37.49
CA LEU A 676 5.64 -20.52 -36.85
C LEU A 676 4.74 -21.60 -37.45
N ASN A 677 3.45 -21.32 -37.67
CA ASN A 677 2.55 -22.27 -38.29
C ASN A 677 2.97 -22.63 -39.72
N LEU A 678 3.38 -21.66 -40.54
CA LEU A 678 3.87 -21.89 -41.91
C LEU A 678 5.15 -22.72 -41.91
N LEU A 679 6.13 -22.39 -41.06
CA LEU A 679 7.38 -23.14 -40.92
C LEU A 679 7.15 -24.58 -40.47
N ILE A 680 6.20 -24.81 -39.55
CA ILE A 680 5.90 -26.14 -38.99
C ILE A 680 5.05 -26.99 -39.95
N THR A 681 4.13 -26.37 -40.72
CA THR A 681 3.10 -27.11 -41.47
C THR A 681 3.25 -27.13 -42.98
N GLN A 682 3.92 -26.13 -43.58
CA GLN A 682 3.93 -25.93 -45.03
C GLN A 682 5.30 -26.16 -45.69
N ILE A 683 6.39 -26.13 -44.94
CA ILE A 683 7.75 -26.36 -45.45
C ILE A 683 8.17 -27.80 -45.10
N PRO A 684 8.76 -28.58 -46.04
CA PRO A 684 8.51 -30.03 -46.11
C PRO A 684 8.96 -30.88 -44.92
N SER A 685 8.12 -31.89 -44.67
CA SER A 685 8.21 -33.10 -43.86
C SER A 685 9.62 -33.63 -43.47
N SER A 686 10.08 -33.24 -42.29
CA SER A 686 10.81 -34.16 -41.40
C SER A 686 9.88 -34.47 -40.23
N PRO A 687 9.80 -35.71 -39.73
CA PRO A 687 8.98 -36.03 -38.58
C PRO A 687 9.69 -35.45 -37.35
N GLN A 688 9.62 -34.14 -37.13
CA GLN A 688 9.95 -33.57 -35.84
C GLN A 688 8.94 -34.14 -34.85
N LYS A 689 9.27 -35.32 -34.30
CA LYS A 689 8.54 -35.96 -33.21
C LYS A 689 8.46 -35.02 -32.01
N THR A 690 9.40 -34.09 -31.90
CA THR A 690 9.54 -33.15 -30.80
C THR A 690 10.03 -31.79 -31.30
N LEU A 691 9.47 -30.71 -30.77
CA LEU A 691 9.94 -29.34 -30.92
C LEU A 691 10.92 -28.96 -29.80
N ASP A 692 11.70 -27.90 -30.01
CA ASP A 692 12.46 -27.29 -28.91
C ASP A 692 11.49 -26.80 -27.81
N PRO A 693 11.72 -27.14 -26.52
CA PRO A 693 10.87 -26.71 -25.41
C PRO A 693 10.63 -25.19 -25.34
N GLN A 694 11.59 -24.37 -25.80
CA GLN A 694 11.46 -22.92 -25.85
C GLN A 694 10.36 -22.46 -26.82
N ILE A 695 10.18 -23.17 -27.94
CA ILE A 695 9.13 -22.87 -28.92
C ILE A 695 7.77 -23.16 -28.28
N LEU A 696 7.62 -24.31 -27.62
CA LEU A 696 6.40 -24.70 -26.92
C LEU A 696 6.03 -23.71 -25.82
N LEU A 697 7.00 -23.26 -25.01
CA LEU A 697 6.80 -22.21 -24.01
C LEU A 697 6.28 -20.91 -24.63
N SER A 698 6.84 -20.53 -25.79
CA SER A 698 6.42 -19.32 -26.49
C SER A 698 5.00 -19.42 -27.05
N LEU A 699 4.57 -20.61 -27.51
CA LEU A 699 3.17 -20.86 -27.88
C LEU A 699 2.23 -20.74 -26.67
N ILE A 700 2.62 -21.30 -25.52
CA ILE A 700 1.80 -21.25 -24.29
C ILE A 700 1.57 -19.80 -23.84
N ALA A 701 2.54 -18.91 -24.00
CA ALA A 701 2.43 -17.48 -23.64
C ALA A 701 1.29 -16.73 -24.37
N PHE A 702 0.75 -17.29 -25.45
CA PHE A 702 -0.37 -16.74 -26.22
C PHE A 702 -1.65 -17.58 -26.15
N THR A 703 -1.77 -18.50 -25.20
CA THR A 703 -3.00 -19.32 -25.07
C THR A 703 -4.16 -18.57 -24.45
N ASN A 704 -3.91 -17.67 -23.49
CA ASN A 704 -4.99 -16.99 -22.77
C ASN A 704 -5.46 -15.71 -23.49
N PRO A 705 -6.71 -15.64 -23.98
CA PRO A 705 -7.22 -14.45 -24.68
C PRO A 705 -7.48 -13.26 -23.74
N SER A 706 -7.54 -13.49 -22.42
CA SER A 706 -7.66 -12.41 -21.43
C SER A 706 -6.35 -11.65 -21.21
N ASP A 707 -5.22 -12.19 -21.68
CA ASP A 707 -3.94 -11.50 -21.58
C ASP A 707 -3.91 -10.31 -22.56
N PRO A 708 -3.50 -9.10 -22.12
CA PRO A 708 -3.56 -7.91 -22.96
C PRO A 708 -2.85 -8.05 -24.32
N TRP A 709 -1.78 -8.85 -24.39
CA TRP A 709 -0.95 -9.02 -25.59
C TRP A 709 -1.45 -10.11 -26.55
N THR A 710 -2.50 -10.84 -26.19
CA THR A 710 -3.00 -11.99 -26.96
C THR A 710 -4.27 -11.61 -27.72
N THR A 711 -4.27 -11.83 -29.03
CA THR A 711 -5.48 -11.70 -29.86
C THR A 711 -6.19 -13.05 -29.98
N GLN A 712 -7.50 -13.07 -30.28
CA GLN A 712 -8.22 -14.34 -30.48
C GLN A 712 -7.57 -15.20 -31.57
N ALA A 713 -7.18 -14.60 -32.69
CA ALA A 713 -6.50 -15.30 -33.79
C ALA A 713 -5.12 -15.89 -33.37
N ALA A 714 -4.37 -15.16 -32.54
CA ALA A 714 -3.12 -15.65 -31.96
C ALA A 714 -3.38 -16.86 -31.04
N SER A 715 -4.39 -16.78 -30.16
CA SER A 715 -4.78 -17.89 -29.28
C SER A 715 -5.22 -19.13 -30.05
N ASP A 716 -6.06 -18.98 -31.07
CA ASP A 716 -6.52 -20.10 -31.89
C ASP A 716 -5.34 -20.79 -32.61
N THR A 717 -4.40 -19.99 -33.14
CA THR A 717 -3.19 -20.50 -33.80
C THR A 717 -2.28 -21.23 -32.81
N ALA A 718 -2.06 -20.65 -31.62
CA ALA A 718 -1.25 -21.25 -30.58
C ALA A 718 -1.84 -22.59 -30.10
N HIS A 719 -3.14 -22.67 -29.85
CA HIS A 719 -3.83 -23.91 -29.48
C HIS A 719 -3.76 -24.96 -30.58
N SER A 720 -3.97 -24.56 -31.85
CA SER A 720 -3.87 -25.47 -33.00
C SER A 720 -2.47 -26.08 -33.11
N LEU A 721 -1.42 -25.30 -32.89
CA LEU A 721 -0.04 -25.80 -32.89
C LEU A 721 0.24 -26.69 -31.69
N LEU A 722 -0.12 -26.27 -30.47
CA LEU A 722 0.09 -27.05 -29.26
C LEU A 722 -0.62 -28.42 -29.32
N SER A 723 -1.83 -28.49 -29.90
CA SER A 723 -2.57 -29.75 -30.03
C SER A 723 -1.85 -30.81 -30.88
N LYS A 724 -0.97 -30.39 -31.80
CA LYS A 724 -0.15 -31.30 -32.62
C LYS A 724 0.99 -31.93 -31.83
N TYR A 725 1.41 -31.30 -30.73
CA TYR A 725 2.53 -31.73 -29.89
C TYR A 725 2.11 -32.17 -28.48
N THR A 726 0.82 -32.51 -28.29
CA THR A 726 0.26 -32.97 -27.01
C THR A 726 1.06 -34.11 -26.38
N ALA A 727 1.60 -35.02 -27.19
CA ALA A 727 2.43 -36.13 -26.71
C ALA A 727 3.75 -35.67 -26.04
N GLN A 728 4.29 -34.52 -26.44
CA GLN A 728 5.48 -33.92 -25.85
C GLN A 728 5.12 -32.99 -24.68
N THR A 729 4.07 -32.18 -24.84
CA THR A 729 3.69 -31.14 -23.86
C THR A 729 3.11 -31.72 -22.57
N LEU A 730 2.58 -32.95 -22.58
CA LEU A 730 2.07 -33.64 -21.38
C LEU A 730 3.11 -34.51 -20.66
N THR A 731 4.38 -34.46 -21.08
CA THR A 731 5.45 -35.24 -20.44
C THR A 731 5.89 -34.63 -19.11
N SER A 732 6.31 -35.49 -18.16
CA SER A 732 6.92 -35.03 -16.91
C SER A 732 8.16 -34.17 -17.15
N ASP A 733 8.94 -34.48 -18.19
CA ASP A 733 10.18 -33.74 -18.47
C ASP A 733 9.88 -32.30 -18.93
N PHE A 734 8.86 -32.11 -19.78
CA PHE A 734 8.46 -30.77 -20.19
C PHE A 734 7.78 -29.98 -19.06
N ILE A 735 6.78 -30.54 -18.38
CA ILE A 735 6.04 -29.78 -17.36
C ILE A 735 6.87 -29.60 -16.09
N ILE A 736 7.46 -30.66 -15.55
CA ILE A 736 8.15 -30.60 -14.25
C ILE A 736 9.59 -30.07 -14.43
N SER A 737 10.41 -30.72 -15.25
CA SER A 737 11.83 -30.35 -15.37
C SER A 737 12.01 -29.00 -16.08
N PHE A 738 11.32 -28.78 -17.20
CA PHE A 738 11.49 -27.56 -17.99
C PHE A 738 10.63 -26.38 -17.48
N LEU A 739 9.30 -26.49 -17.50
CA LEU A 739 8.43 -25.37 -17.11
C LEU A 739 8.52 -25.03 -15.62
N LEU A 740 8.31 -25.99 -14.71
CA LEU A 740 8.25 -25.69 -13.28
C LEU A 740 9.63 -25.48 -12.66
N GLN A 741 10.58 -26.38 -12.89
CA GLN A 741 11.90 -26.32 -12.25
C GLN A 741 12.87 -25.35 -12.93
N SER A 742 12.97 -25.36 -14.26
CA SER A 742 13.96 -24.55 -14.99
C SER A 742 13.46 -23.13 -15.29
N PHE A 743 12.15 -22.94 -15.49
CA PHE A 743 11.58 -21.64 -15.84
C PHE A 743 10.86 -20.93 -14.69
N ILE A 744 9.83 -21.52 -14.08
CA ILE A 744 9.02 -20.87 -13.03
C ILE A 744 9.79 -20.71 -11.71
N ARG A 745 10.39 -21.77 -11.19
CA ARG A 745 11.04 -21.74 -9.87
C ARG A 745 12.08 -20.62 -9.71
N PRO A 746 13.00 -20.36 -10.68
CA PRO A 746 13.94 -19.24 -10.57
C PRO A 746 13.25 -17.88 -10.50
N LEU A 747 12.19 -17.66 -11.28
CA LEU A 747 11.47 -16.38 -11.34
C LEU A 747 10.76 -16.05 -10.01
N TYR A 748 10.20 -17.05 -9.34
CA TYR A 748 9.48 -16.86 -8.07
C TYR A 748 10.37 -17.04 -6.82
N SER A 749 11.63 -17.47 -6.99
CA SER A 749 12.54 -17.78 -5.88
C SER A 749 12.91 -16.58 -5.00
N LYS A 750 12.83 -15.35 -5.53
CA LYS A 750 13.11 -14.11 -4.80
C LYS A 750 11.90 -13.60 -4.00
N SER A 751 10.68 -13.97 -4.38
CA SER A 751 9.42 -13.48 -3.79
C SER A 751 8.82 -14.44 -2.75
N LYS A 752 9.65 -15.26 -2.09
CA LYS A 752 9.18 -16.40 -1.28
C LYS A 752 8.13 -15.99 -0.22
N PRO A 753 6.98 -16.70 -0.14
CA PRO A 753 5.99 -16.47 0.91
C PRO A 753 6.53 -16.94 2.27
N THR A 754 6.26 -16.16 3.32
CA THR A 754 6.73 -16.42 4.70
C THR A 754 5.90 -17.50 5.41
N SER A 755 4.75 -17.86 4.87
CA SER A 755 3.82 -18.86 5.40
C SER A 755 4.26 -20.32 5.17
N ILE A 756 5.29 -20.54 4.34
CA ILE A 756 5.77 -21.88 3.97
C ILE A 756 7.30 -22.03 4.09
N THR A 757 7.74 -23.26 4.34
CA THR A 757 9.14 -23.71 4.31
C THR A 757 9.65 -23.83 2.87
N SER A 758 10.98 -23.98 2.71
CA SER A 758 11.61 -24.26 1.40
C SER A 758 11.11 -25.56 0.74
N ALA A 759 10.48 -26.46 1.51
CA ALA A 759 9.85 -27.69 1.04
C ALA A 759 8.34 -27.54 0.74
N GLY A 760 7.78 -26.32 0.80
CA GLY A 760 6.37 -26.05 0.51
C GLY A 760 5.39 -26.40 1.63
N ARG A 761 5.85 -26.87 2.79
CA ARG A 761 5.02 -27.14 3.98
C ARG A 761 4.82 -25.89 4.81
N LYS A 762 3.76 -25.83 5.62
CA LYS A 762 3.51 -24.72 6.57
C LYS A 762 4.75 -24.38 7.42
N ALA A 763 5.10 -23.10 7.52
CA ALA A 763 6.20 -22.61 8.36
C ALA A 763 5.79 -22.47 9.84
N MET A 764 6.76 -22.64 10.75
CA MET A 764 6.59 -22.42 12.20
C MET A 764 7.50 -21.25 12.64
N PRO A 765 7.01 -20.25 13.41
CA PRO A 765 5.70 -20.20 14.08
C PRO A 765 4.53 -19.89 13.14
N SER A 766 3.45 -20.61 13.37
CA SER A 766 2.20 -20.76 12.59
C SER A 766 1.35 -19.48 12.40
N SER A 767 1.83 -18.32 12.82
CA SER A 767 1.04 -17.09 12.93
C SER A 767 1.81 -15.89 12.40
N ALA A 768 2.45 -16.04 11.24
CA ALA A 768 2.89 -14.86 10.51
C ALA A 768 1.62 -14.03 10.21
N PRO A 769 1.47 -12.82 10.78
CA PRO A 769 0.35 -11.97 10.43
C PRO A 769 0.35 -11.76 8.91
N PRO A 770 -0.83 -11.61 8.27
CA PRO A 770 -0.90 -11.31 6.84
C PRO A 770 0.07 -10.17 6.54
N LYS A 771 0.96 -10.36 5.56
CA LYS A 771 2.04 -9.42 5.22
C LYS A 771 1.46 -8.01 5.13
N ARG A 772 1.71 -7.19 6.15
CA ARG A 772 1.36 -5.77 6.13
C ARG A 772 2.51 -5.07 5.41
N PHE A 773 2.17 -4.50 4.26
CA PHE A 773 2.97 -3.60 3.42
C PHE A 773 4.41 -3.37 3.92
N GLU A 774 5.36 -4.18 3.42
CA GLU A 774 6.78 -4.04 3.73
C GLU A 774 7.47 -3.22 2.62
N ALA A 775 8.49 -2.42 2.97
CA ALA A 775 9.25 -1.63 1.99
C ALA A 775 9.91 -2.48 0.87
N ALA A 776 10.10 -3.79 1.11
CA ALA A 776 10.60 -4.75 0.12
C ALA A 776 9.62 -4.98 -1.06
N ASP A 777 8.32 -4.72 -0.89
CA ASP A 777 7.33 -4.83 -1.97
C ASP A 777 7.49 -3.77 -3.07
N LEU A 778 8.25 -2.70 -2.80
CA LEU A 778 8.58 -1.64 -3.74
C LEU A 778 9.79 -1.99 -4.63
N ASP A 779 10.57 -3.02 -4.29
CA ASP A 779 11.73 -3.43 -5.10
C ASP A 779 11.29 -4.32 -6.27
N ARG A 780 11.14 -3.72 -7.45
CA ARG A 780 10.79 -4.42 -8.69
C ARG A 780 11.75 -5.56 -9.05
N SER A 781 13.03 -5.46 -8.67
CA SER A 781 14.03 -6.48 -8.98
C SER A 781 13.84 -7.80 -8.19
N SER A 782 12.99 -7.77 -7.17
CA SER A 782 12.58 -8.92 -6.38
C SER A 782 11.42 -9.72 -7.00
N LYS A 783 10.73 -9.16 -8.02
CA LYS A 783 9.56 -9.76 -8.69
C LYS A 783 9.76 -9.88 -10.22
N PRO A 784 10.78 -10.62 -10.70
CA PRO A 784 11.04 -10.75 -12.14
C PRO A 784 9.88 -11.45 -12.87
N TRP A 785 9.14 -12.35 -12.20
CA TRP A 785 7.91 -12.95 -12.72
C TRP A 785 6.79 -11.93 -13.02
N LYS A 786 6.80 -10.77 -12.35
CA LYS A 786 5.79 -9.71 -12.55
C LYS A 786 6.25 -8.67 -13.56
N TYR A 787 7.52 -8.25 -13.47
CA TYR A 787 8.01 -7.07 -14.18
C TYR A 787 8.96 -7.34 -15.34
N GLU A 788 9.61 -8.51 -15.40
CA GLU A 788 10.53 -8.87 -16.49
C GLU A 788 9.88 -9.88 -17.45
N VAL A 789 9.19 -10.89 -16.89
CA VAL A 789 8.60 -12.01 -17.62
C VAL A 789 7.09 -12.04 -17.40
N VAL A 790 6.37 -11.06 -17.96
CA VAL A 790 4.93 -10.82 -17.70
C VAL A 790 4.02 -12.01 -18.04
N TYR A 791 4.45 -12.88 -18.95
CA TYR A 791 3.71 -14.07 -19.36
C TYR A 791 3.93 -15.28 -18.44
N SER A 792 4.74 -15.17 -17.37
CA SER A 792 5.03 -16.29 -16.46
C SER A 792 3.77 -16.83 -15.78
N ILE A 793 2.79 -15.98 -15.49
CA ILE A 793 1.51 -16.37 -14.87
C ILE A 793 0.74 -17.29 -15.83
N THR A 794 0.69 -16.95 -17.12
CA THR A 794 0.04 -17.76 -18.17
C THR A 794 0.73 -19.12 -18.31
N ILE A 795 2.07 -19.15 -18.31
CA ILE A 795 2.83 -20.41 -18.33
C ILE A 795 2.52 -21.26 -17.08
N PHE A 796 2.51 -20.64 -15.90
CA PHE A 796 2.25 -21.34 -14.65
C PHE A 796 0.82 -21.90 -14.60
N LYS A 797 -0.17 -21.10 -15.01
CA LYS A 797 -1.57 -21.53 -15.12
C LYS A 797 -1.71 -22.72 -16.06
N TRP A 798 -1.15 -22.64 -17.26
CA TRP A 798 -1.19 -23.73 -18.23
C TRP A 798 -0.55 -25.02 -17.70
N ALA A 799 0.59 -24.90 -16.99
CA ALA A 799 1.27 -26.05 -16.39
C ALA A 799 0.41 -26.75 -15.32
N VAL A 800 -0.35 -26.00 -14.52
CA VAL A 800 -1.28 -26.54 -13.53
C VAL A 800 -2.50 -27.20 -14.18
N GLU A 801 -3.03 -26.62 -15.25
CA GLU A 801 -4.22 -27.15 -15.94
C GLU A 801 -3.93 -28.42 -16.76
N ASN A 802 -2.68 -28.60 -17.21
CA ASN A 802 -2.30 -29.70 -18.13
C ASN A 802 -1.44 -30.79 -17.48
N ILE A 803 -1.06 -30.67 -16.20
CA ILE A 803 -0.28 -31.71 -15.54
C ILE A 803 -1.14 -32.98 -15.32
N PRO A 804 -0.63 -34.18 -15.66
CA PRO A 804 -1.31 -35.43 -15.33
C PRO A 804 -1.53 -35.59 -13.82
N SER A 805 -2.74 -36.00 -13.42
CA SER A 805 -3.14 -36.13 -12.00
C SER A 805 -2.22 -37.06 -11.18
N THR A 806 -1.62 -38.07 -11.82
CA THR A 806 -0.65 -38.99 -11.21
C THR A 806 0.65 -38.32 -10.76
N LEU A 807 1.04 -37.22 -11.40
CA LEU A 807 2.29 -36.51 -11.14
C LEU A 807 2.14 -35.36 -10.13
N ILE A 808 0.92 -34.89 -9.87
CA ILE A 808 0.67 -33.79 -8.92
C ILE A 808 1.08 -34.20 -7.50
N SER A 809 0.78 -35.43 -7.10
CA SER A 809 1.07 -35.94 -5.75
C SER A 809 2.57 -36.02 -5.43
N SER A 810 3.45 -36.13 -6.43
CA SER A 810 4.91 -36.14 -6.24
C SER A 810 5.55 -34.76 -6.37
N SER A 811 4.88 -33.81 -7.06
CA SER A 811 5.45 -32.51 -7.43
C SER A 811 4.74 -31.29 -6.84
N TRP A 812 3.74 -31.47 -5.97
CA TRP A 812 2.94 -30.40 -5.35
C TRP A 812 3.80 -29.24 -4.77
N HIS A 813 4.96 -29.54 -4.20
CA HIS A 813 5.88 -28.57 -3.59
C HIS A 813 6.42 -27.50 -4.56
N LEU A 814 6.37 -27.75 -5.88
CA LEU A 814 6.78 -26.78 -6.91
C LEU A 814 5.68 -25.74 -7.21
N PHE A 815 4.43 -26.06 -6.92
CA PHE A 815 3.27 -25.19 -7.20
C PHE A 815 2.95 -24.23 -6.06
N ILE A 816 3.15 -24.68 -4.81
CA ILE A 816 2.74 -23.90 -3.63
C ILE A 816 3.42 -22.52 -3.56
N PRO A 817 4.76 -22.38 -3.72
CA PRO A 817 5.39 -21.07 -3.57
C PRO A 817 4.94 -20.05 -4.63
N PRO A 818 4.92 -20.37 -5.95
CA PRO A 818 4.36 -19.44 -6.93
C PRO A 818 2.90 -19.12 -6.65
N LEU A 819 2.07 -20.11 -6.29
CA LEU A 819 0.65 -19.92 -6.02
C LEU A 819 0.39 -18.95 -4.86
N LEU A 820 1.05 -19.14 -3.72
CA LEU A 820 0.92 -18.24 -2.58
C LEU A 820 1.46 -16.84 -2.89
N THR A 821 2.53 -16.75 -3.69
CA THR A 821 3.06 -15.45 -4.16
C THR A 821 1.99 -14.68 -4.97
N LEU A 822 1.20 -15.37 -5.79
CA LEU A 822 0.11 -14.74 -6.55
C LEU A 822 -1.06 -14.31 -5.64
N LEU A 823 -1.40 -15.10 -4.62
CA LEU A 823 -2.46 -14.78 -3.67
C LEU A 823 -2.09 -13.60 -2.74
N ASP A 824 -0.80 -13.49 -2.39
CA ASP A 824 -0.28 -12.40 -1.55
C ASP A 824 -0.09 -11.07 -2.31
N ASP A 825 -0.05 -11.07 -3.66
CA ASP A 825 0.24 -9.87 -4.46
C ASP A 825 -0.83 -8.78 -4.32
N GLN A 826 -0.44 -7.52 -4.38
CA GLN A 826 -1.36 -6.39 -4.18
C GLN A 826 -2.39 -6.22 -5.32
N SER A 827 -2.07 -6.70 -6.52
CA SER A 827 -2.89 -6.55 -7.71
C SER A 827 -4.10 -7.50 -7.68
N THR A 828 -5.30 -6.95 -7.76
CA THR A 828 -6.56 -7.72 -7.72
C THR A 828 -6.65 -8.75 -8.85
N HIS A 829 -6.19 -8.40 -10.05
CA HIS A 829 -6.16 -9.32 -11.20
C HIS A 829 -5.17 -10.50 -11.01
N ILE A 830 -4.01 -10.24 -10.39
CA ILE A 830 -3.02 -11.29 -10.11
C ILE A 830 -3.56 -12.23 -9.04
N ARG A 831 -4.17 -11.69 -7.98
CA ARG A 831 -4.86 -12.50 -6.97
C ARG A 831 -5.94 -13.35 -7.57
N LEU A 832 -6.80 -12.78 -8.41
CA LEU A 832 -7.86 -13.51 -9.11
C LEU A 832 -7.30 -14.68 -9.92
N SER A 833 -6.18 -14.48 -10.61
CA SER A 833 -5.48 -15.55 -11.33
C SER A 833 -4.97 -16.63 -10.36
N GLY A 834 -4.39 -16.24 -9.23
CA GLY A 834 -3.99 -17.17 -8.16
C GLY A 834 -5.15 -17.98 -7.59
N ILE A 835 -6.32 -17.36 -7.38
CA ILE A 835 -7.53 -18.03 -6.88
C ILE A 835 -8.03 -19.08 -7.88
N HIS A 836 -8.07 -18.76 -9.18
CA HIS A 836 -8.46 -19.71 -10.21
C HIS A 836 -7.49 -20.91 -10.28
N ILE A 837 -6.18 -20.64 -10.25
CA ILE A 837 -5.16 -21.70 -10.26
C ILE A 837 -5.31 -22.59 -9.02
N LEU A 838 -5.53 -22.01 -7.83
CA LEU A 838 -5.76 -22.76 -6.60
C LEU A 838 -7.02 -23.63 -6.72
N THR A 839 -8.12 -23.07 -7.24
CA THR A 839 -9.39 -23.78 -7.41
C THR A 839 -9.25 -24.99 -8.33
N HIS A 840 -8.44 -24.88 -9.39
CA HIS A 840 -8.11 -26.02 -10.26
C HIS A 840 -7.16 -27.03 -9.62
N LEU A 841 -6.20 -26.59 -8.79
CA LEU A 841 -5.23 -27.48 -8.14
C LEU A 841 -5.85 -28.29 -6.99
N LEU A 842 -6.77 -27.69 -6.22
CA LEU A 842 -7.34 -28.26 -5.00
C LEU A 842 -7.91 -29.68 -5.16
N PRO A 843 -8.73 -30.00 -6.19
CA PRO A 843 -9.28 -31.34 -6.38
C PRO A 843 -8.25 -32.47 -6.50
N TYR A 844 -7.01 -32.13 -6.87
CA TYR A 844 -5.92 -33.09 -7.00
C TYR A 844 -5.11 -33.28 -5.71
N LEU A 845 -5.36 -32.48 -4.68
CA LEU A 845 -4.71 -32.59 -3.37
C LEU A 845 -5.56 -33.47 -2.45
N THR A 846 -5.00 -34.60 -1.99
CA THR A 846 -5.75 -35.48 -1.10
C THR A 846 -5.96 -34.86 0.29
N PRO A 847 -7.06 -35.19 1.02
CA PRO A 847 -7.30 -34.68 2.38
C PRO A 847 -6.13 -35.02 3.34
N LYS A 848 -5.55 -36.20 3.17
CA LYS A 848 -4.37 -36.65 3.93
C LYS A 848 -3.13 -35.80 3.64
N LEU A 849 -2.90 -35.43 2.37
CA LEU A 849 -1.79 -34.55 2.01
C LEU A 849 -1.97 -33.16 2.62
N LEU A 850 -3.17 -32.58 2.52
CA LEU A 850 -3.47 -31.24 3.05
C LEU A 850 -3.23 -31.17 4.56
N SER A 851 -3.80 -32.12 5.31
CA SER A 851 -3.65 -32.19 6.77
C SER A 851 -2.20 -32.45 7.22
N GLN A 852 -1.46 -33.35 6.56
CA GLN A 852 -0.07 -33.65 6.93
C GLN A 852 0.92 -32.54 6.57
N SER A 853 0.66 -31.79 5.51
CA SER A 853 1.51 -30.68 5.06
C SER A 853 1.16 -29.35 5.74
N GLY A 854 -0.03 -29.26 6.35
CA GLY A 854 -0.60 -28.02 6.90
C GLY A 854 -1.08 -27.03 5.84
N LEU A 855 -1.18 -27.47 4.58
CA LEU A 855 -1.59 -26.62 3.45
C LEU A 855 -3.06 -26.20 3.52
N ASP A 856 -3.91 -26.99 4.17
CA ASP A 856 -5.31 -26.64 4.44
C ASP A 856 -5.43 -25.29 5.15
N GLN A 857 -4.67 -25.10 6.23
CA GLN A 857 -4.67 -23.85 6.99
C GLN A 857 -4.00 -22.72 6.20
N VAL A 858 -2.91 -23.01 5.46
CA VAL A 858 -2.20 -21.99 4.67
C VAL A 858 -3.10 -21.42 3.56
N PHE A 859 -3.87 -22.26 2.85
CA PHE A 859 -4.82 -21.79 1.85
C PHE A 859 -6.00 -21.05 2.49
N GLU A 860 -6.50 -21.52 3.63
CA GLU A 860 -7.54 -20.82 4.36
C GLU A 860 -7.08 -19.41 4.78
N ASP A 861 -5.89 -19.29 5.35
CA ASP A 861 -5.32 -18.02 5.82
C ASP A 861 -5.01 -17.06 4.67
N ALA A 862 -4.70 -17.58 3.47
CA ALA A 862 -4.51 -16.77 2.26
C ALA A 862 -5.83 -16.29 1.64
N LEU A 863 -6.90 -17.10 1.68
CA LEU A 863 -8.19 -16.78 1.06
C LEU A 863 -9.10 -15.94 1.96
N MET A 864 -9.10 -16.17 3.27
CA MET A 864 -10.02 -15.49 4.21
C MET A 864 -9.92 -13.95 4.19
N PRO A 865 -8.73 -13.31 4.11
CA PRO A 865 -8.61 -11.86 4.00
C PRO A 865 -9.23 -11.29 2.71
N ILE A 866 -9.27 -12.08 1.62
CA ILE A 866 -9.78 -11.66 0.32
C ILE A 866 -11.29 -11.37 0.39
N LEU A 867 -12.02 -12.02 1.30
CA LEU A 867 -13.46 -11.80 1.50
C LEU A 867 -13.82 -10.38 1.97
N LEU A 868 -12.83 -9.60 2.42
CA LEU A 868 -12.99 -8.22 2.88
C LEU A 868 -12.47 -7.18 1.88
N TYR A 869 -12.21 -7.58 0.63
CA TYR A 869 -11.93 -6.66 -0.49
C TYR A 869 -13.24 -6.03 -0.96
N LEU A 870 -13.72 -5.07 -0.16
CA LEU A 870 -15.02 -4.45 -0.28
C LEU A 870 -14.90 -2.97 -0.71
N PRO A 871 -16.01 -2.36 -1.15
CA PRO A 871 -16.09 -0.92 -1.41
C PRO A 871 -15.61 -0.09 -0.20
N ASN A 872 -15.13 1.13 -0.47
CA ASN A 872 -14.32 2.03 0.39
C ASN A 872 -12.80 1.79 0.36
N LEU A 873 -12.35 0.58 0.05
CA LEU A 873 -10.91 0.26 -0.14
C LEU A 873 -10.59 -0.33 -1.52
N THR A 874 -11.56 -0.99 -2.15
CA THR A 874 -11.42 -1.62 -3.47
C THR A 874 -12.59 -1.19 -4.37
N PRO A 875 -12.36 -0.91 -5.66
CA PRO A 875 -13.45 -0.56 -6.58
C PRO A 875 -14.53 -1.66 -6.64
N PRO A 876 -15.82 -1.32 -6.69
CA PRO A 876 -16.90 -2.31 -6.69
C PRO A 876 -16.79 -3.38 -7.79
N GLU A 877 -16.32 -3.00 -8.99
CA GLU A 877 -16.13 -3.93 -10.11
C GLU A 877 -15.06 -5.00 -9.81
N GLU A 878 -13.98 -4.62 -9.13
CA GLU A 878 -12.91 -5.53 -8.74
C GLU A 878 -13.36 -6.44 -7.59
N SER A 879 -14.11 -5.90 -6.62
CA SER A 879 -14.74 -6.68 -5.56
C SER A 879 -15.68 -7.75 -6.13
N LEU A 880 -16.50 -7.40 -7.12
CA LEU A 880 -17.42 -8.34 -7.79
C LEU A 880 -16.71 -9.45 -8.56
N GLN A 881 -15.46 -9.26 -8.98
CA GLN A 881 -14.65 -10.32 -9.61
C GLN A 881 -13.99 -11.23 -8.56
N LEU A 882 -13.51 -10.64 -7.46
CA LEU A 882 -12.77 -11.37 -6.42
C LEU A 882 -13.66 -12.20 -5.51
N LEU A 883 -14.76 -11.65 -5.02
CA LEU A 883 -15.61 -12.31 -4.01
C LEU A 883 -16.14 -13.67 -4.49
N PRO A 884 -16.78 -13.80 -5.67
CA PRO A 884 -17.31 -15.10 -6.11
C PRO A 884 -16.20 -16.14 -6.27
N ALA A 885 -15.04 -15.73 -6.80
CA ALA A 885 -13.89 -16.61 -6.96
C ALA A 885 -13.33 -17.08 -5.61
N ALA A 886 -13.20 -16.18 -4.63
CA ALA A 886 -12.69 -16.50 -3.30
C ALA A 886 -13.63 -17.43 -2.52
N TYR A 887 -14.95 -17.15 -2.53
CA TYR A 887 -15.95 -18.04 -1.92
C TYR A 887 -15.98 -19.40 -2.63
N GLY A 888 -15.88 -19.43 -3.96
CA GLY A 888 -15.77 -20.66 -4.74
C GLY A 888 -14.57 -21.51 -4.35
N ALA A 889 -13.39 -20.90 -4.24
CA ALA A 889 -12.16 -21.58 -3.83
C ALA A 889 -12.24 -22.13 -2.39
N LEU A 890 -12.81 -21.36 -1.45
CA LEU A 890 -13.06 -21.82 -0.08
C LEU A 890 -14.06 -22.98 -0.05
N GLY A 891 -15.08 -22.96 -0.92
CA GLY A 891 -16.02 -24.05 -1.09
C GLY A 891 -15.34 -25.34 -1.55
N VAL A 892 -14.51 -25.26 -2.60
CA VAL A 892 -13.73 -26.41 -3.10
C VAL A 892 -12.75 -26.91 -2.04
N LEU A 893 -12.06 -26.01 -1.32
CA LEU A 893 -11.18 -26.38 -0.21
C LEU A 893 -11.95 -27.13 0.89
N CYS A 894 -13.16 -26.69 1.21
CA CYS A 894 -14.03 -27.36 2.17
C CYS A 894 -14.41 -28.77 1.69
N ASP A 895 -14.79 -28.93 0.42
CA ASP A 895 -15.20 -30.22 -0.16
C ASP A 895 -14.05 -31.23 -0.22
N VAL A 896 -12.85 -30.75 -0.53
CA VAL A 896 -11.63 -31.58 -0.56
C VAL A 896 -11.18 -31.97 0.85
N ARG A 897 -11.27 -31.05 1.82
CA ARG A 897 -10.89 -31.32 3.23
C ARG A 897 -11.87 -32.25 3.92
N TYR A 898 -13.15 -32.14 3.58
CA TYR A 898 -14.27 -32.84 4.21
C TYR A 898 -15.18 -33.50 3.16
N PRO A 899 -14.71 -34.57 2.49
CA PRO A 899 -15.47 -35.22 1.44
C PRO A 899 -16.76 -35.84 1.99
N PRO A 900 -17.87 -35.84 1.22
CA PRO A 900 -19.11 -36.48 1.62
C PRO A 900 -18.91 -38.00 1.78
N PRO A 901 -19.65 -38.65 2.70
CA PRO A 901 -19.58 -40.09 2.87
C PRO A 901 -19.99 -40.81 1.57
N PRO A 902 -19.32 -41.90 1.18
CA PRO A 902 -19.63 -42.62 -0.05
C PRO A 902 -21.05 -43.17 -0.02
N SER A 903 -21.85 -42.83 -1.03
CA SER A 903 -23.27 -43.20 -1.16
C SER A 903 -23.53 -44.72 -1.27
N HIS A 904 -22.46 -45.52 -1.41
CA HIS A 904 -22.47 -46.98 -1.45
C HIS A 904 -21.31 -47.55 -0.61
N ALA A 905 -21.27 -47.28 0.69
CA ALA A 905 -20.41 -48.04 1.58
C ALA A 905 -21.00 -49.44 1.80
N THR A 906 -20.37 -50.47 1.24
CA THR A 906 -20.50 -51.84 1.76
C THR A 906 -20.10 -51.83 3.24
N PRO A 907 -20.73 -52.66 4.10
CA PRO A 907 -20.59 -52.62 5.56
C PRO A 907 -19.24 -53.16 6.07
N GLN A 908 -18.12 -52.78 5.45
CA GLN A 908 -16.77 -53.29 5.75
C GLN A 908 -15.68 -52.22 5.82
N THR A 909 -16.01 -50.92 5.84
CA THR A 909 -15.03 -49.89 6.22
C THR A 909 -15.45 -49.24 7.53
N GLU A 910 -14.88 -49.75 8.63
CA GLU A 910 -14.96 -49.17 9.97
C GLU A 910 -14.20 -47.83 10.02
N THR A 911 -14.72 -46.78 9.37
CA THR A 911 -14.52 -45.42 9.92
C THR A 911 -15.46 -45.30 11.10
N THR A 912 -14.91 -45.26 12.31
CA THR A 912 -15.67 -45.15 13.56
C THR A 912 -16.65 -43.96 13.47
N ASP A 913 -17.91 -44.12 13.85
CA ASP A 913 -18.93 -43.05 13.82
C ASP A 913 -18.43 -41.75 14.47
N GLU A 914 -17.54 -41.88 15.47
CA GLU A 914 -16.84 -40.76 16.13
C GLU A 914 -15.93 -39.95 15.21
N GLN A 915 -15.19 -40.57 14.29
CA GLN A 915 -14.31 -39.87 13.34
C GLN A 915 -15.12 -39.06 12.34
N GLN A 916 -16.24 -39.63 11.84
CA GLN A 916 -17.12 -38.93 10.92
C GLN A 916 -17.82 -37.75 11.60
N ALA A 917 -18.27 -37.91 12.84
CA ALA A 917 -18.85 -36.84 13.64
C ALA A 917 -17.85 -35.70 13.92
N GLN A 918 -16.59 -36.05 14.23
CA GLN A 918 -15.52 -35.06 14.43
C GLN A 918 -15.18 -34.31 13.13
N LEU A 919 -15.19 -34.99 11.99
CA LEU A 919 -14.94 -34.38 10.69
C LEU A 919 -16.04 -33.38 10.31
N GLU A 920 -17.31 -33.74 10.52
CA GLU A 920 -18.45 -32.84 10.31
C GLU A 920 -18.38 -31.62 11.24
N LYS A 921 -17.96 -31.81 12.50
CA LYS A 921 -17.78 -30.70 13.45
C LYS A 921 -16.71 -29.69 12.98
N GLU A 922 -15.59 -30.15 12.43
CA GLU A 922 -14.55 -29.26 11.90
C GLU A 922 -15.00 -28.55 10.61
N LYS A 923 -15.76 -29.24 9.74
CA LYS A 923 -16.41 -28.63 8.57
C LYS A 923 -17.35 -27.49 8.97
N VAL A 924 -18.22 -27.71 9.96
CA VAL A 924 -19.14 -26.68 10.47
C VAL A 924 -18.36 -25.49 11.04
N LYS A 925 -17.24 -25.71 11.76
CA LYS A 925 -16.39 -24.60 12.26
C LYS A 925 -15.79 -23.75 11.13
N LEU A 926 -15.38 -24.36 10.02
CA LEU A 926 -14.89 -23.62 8.86
C LEU A 926 -16.01 -22.78 8.25
N LEU A 927 -17.17 -23.39 7.97
CA LEU A 927 -18.32 -22.68 7.41
C LEU A 927 -18.82 -21.55 8.31
N ASP A 928 -18.84 -21.75 9.64
CA ASP A 928 -19.16 -20.73 10.64
C ASP A 928 -18.21 -19.52 10.54
N ARG A 929 -16.91 -19.75 10.33
CA ARG A 929 -15.92 -18.67 10.17
C ARG A 929 -16.14 -17.91 8.88
N ILE A 930 -16.38 -18.60 7.77
CA ILE A 930 -16.66 -17.98 6.46
C ILE A 930 -17.93 -17.12 6.54
N LEU A 931 -18.98 -17.63 7.19
CA LEU A 931 -20.23 -16.91 7.38
C LEU A 931 -20.04 -15.62 8.21
N ARG A 932 -19.36 -15.72 9.37
CA ARG A 932 -19.18 -14.60 10.30
C ARG A 932 -18.19 -13.55 9.80
N LYS A 933 -17.01 -13.98 9.36
CA LYS A 933 -15.91 -13.08 8.95
C LYS A 933 -16.00 -12.66 7.48
N GLY A 934 -16.74 -13.40 6.65
CA GLY A 934 -16.99 -13.07 5.26
C GLY A 934 -18.35 -12.39 5.08
N ILE A 935 -19.44 -13.15 5.14
CA ILE A 935 -20.78 -12.66 4.77
C ILE A 935 -21.28 -11.57 5.72
N PHE A 936 -21.29 -11.82 7.04
CA PHE A 936 -21.86 -10.87 8.00
C PHE A 936 -21.03 -9.59 8.11
N ALA A 937 -19.71 -9.72 8.23
CA ALA A 937 -18.81 -8.59 8.19
C ALA A 937 -18.91 -7.83 6.85
N GLY A 938 -18.95 -8.55 5.73
CA GLY A 938 -19.03 -7.96 4.41
C GLY A 938 -20.32 -7.17 4.19
N TYR A 939 -21.46 -7.72 4.60
CA TYR A 939 -22.74 -7.04 4.53
C TYR A 939 -22.75 -5.77 5.40
N ALA A 940 -22.24 -5.84 6.64
CA ALA A 940 -22.18 -4.68 7.53
C ALA A 940 -21.35 -3.51 6.95
N HIS A 941 -20.32 -3.80 6.15
CA HIS A 941 -19.46 -2.79 5.53
C HIS A 941 -19.92 -2.31 4.15
N SER A 942 -20.78 -3.06 3.45
CA SER A 942 -21.13 -2.81 2.04
C SER A 942 -22.64 -2.84 1.75
N CYS A 943 -23.48 -2.75 2.77
CA CYS A 943 -24.95 -2.77 2.64
C CYS A 943 -25.51 -1.69 1.70
N GLU A 944 -24.79 -0.60 1.49
CA GLU A 944 -25.15 0.48 0.56
C GLU A 944 -24.90 0.11 -0.92
N HIS A 945 -24.11 -0.93 -1.21
CA HIS A 945 -23.73 -1.35 -2.56
C HIS A 945 -24.53 -2.56 -3.04
N ILE A 946 -25.67 -2.30 -3.69
CA ILE A 946 -26.63 -3.32 -4.18
C ILE A 946 -25.98 -4.52 -4.90
N PRO A 947 -25.05 -4.35 -5.86
CA PRO A 947 -24.45 -5.50 -6.56
C PRO A 947 -23.62 -6.41 -5.64
N ILE A 948 -22.94 -5.83 -4.65
CA ILE A 948 -22.14 -6.58 -3.68
C ILE A 948 -23.08 -7.32 -2.72
N VAL A 949 -24.14 -6.66 -2.26
CA VAL A 949 -25.18 -7.30 -1.44
C VAL A 949 -25.81 -8.49 -2.16
N GLU A 950 -26.14 -8.34 -3.45
CA GLU A 950 -26.65 -9.45 -4.27
C GLU A 950 -25.66 -10.63 -4.30
N GLU A 951 -24.37 -10.36 -4.54
CA GLU A 951 -23.32 -11.39 -4.50
C GLU A 951 -23.23 -12.07 -3.14
N LEU A 952 -23.18 -11.31 -2.05
CA LEU A 952 -23.10 -11.85 -0.69
C LEU A 952 -24.31 -12.74 -0.36
N ILE A 953 -25.51 -12.36 -0.80
CA ILE A 953 -26.72 -13.16 -0.59
C ILE A 953 -26.68 -14.46 -1.43
N ARG A 954 -26.14 -14.40 -2.65
CA ARG A 954 -25.92 -15.60 -3.47
C ARG A 954 -24.95 -16.57 -2.79
N GLN A 955 -23.86 -16.07 -2.21
CA GLN A 955 -22.90 -16.88 -1.48
C GLN A 955 -23.46 -17.38 -0.14
N LEU A 956 -24.26 -16.57 0.54
CA LEU A 956 -24.99 -16.96 1.76
C LEU A 956 -25.87 -18.19 1.50
N ARG A 957 -26.61 -18.22 0.38
CA ARG A 957 -27.42 -19.38 -0.03
C ARG A 957 -26.56 -20.64 -0.16
N VAL A 958 -25.41 -20.55 -0.81
CA VAL A 958 -24.48 -21.68 -0.99
C VAL A 958 -23.97 -22.19 0.36
N LEU A 959 -23.61 -21.28 1.27
CA LEU A 959 -23.12 -21.63 2.61
C LEU A 959 -24.22 -22.27 3.48
N ILE A 960 -25.46 -21.77 3.42
CA ILE A 960 -26.61 -22.37 4.12
C ILE A 960 -26.83 -23.80 3.64
N SER A 961 -26.80 -24.04 2.33
CA SER A 961 -26.94 -25.38 1.77
C SER A 961 -25.83 -26.33 2.24
N ARG A 962 -24.62 -25.82 2.52
CA ARG A 962 -23.48 -26.61 3.03
C ARG A 962 -23.54 -26.84 4.54
N LEU A 963 -24.09 -25.89 5.31
CA LEU A 963 -24.26 -25.96 6.77
C LEU A 963 -25.40 -26.89 7.19
N GLY A 964 -26.44 -27.03 6.36
CA GLY A 964 -27.59 -27.86 6.69
C GLY A 964 -28.32 -27.36 7.94
N ILE A 965 -28.69 -28.28 8.84
CA ILE A 965 -29.38 -28.00 10.11
C ILE A 965 -28.60 -27.05 11.04
N HIS A 966 -27.27 -26.97 10.91
CA HIS A 966 -26.45 -26.07 11.70
C HIS A 966 -26.71 -24.58 11.40
N THR A 967 -27.41 -24.29 10.30
CA THR A 967 -27.90 -22.95 9.96
C THR A 967 -28.76 -22.35 11.07
N VAL A 968 -29.47 -23.18 11.85
CA VAL A 968 -30.35 -22.72 12.96
C VAL A 968 -29.61 -21.81 13.94
N LYS A 969 -28.31 -22.04 14.17
CA LYS A 969 -27.47 -21.22 15.05
C LYS A 969 -27.37 -19.75 14.62
N HIS A 970 -27.44 -19.49 13.32
CA HIS A 970 -27.24 -18.16 12.73
C HIS A 970 -28.54 -17.57 12.19
N LEU A 971 -29.70 -18.20 12.43
CA LEU A 971 -31.00 -17.75 11.93
C LEU A 971 -31.28 -16.28 12.29
N LYS A 972 -30.96 -15.87 13.53
CA LYS A 972 -31.11 -14.50 14.01
C LYS A 972 -30.26 -13.46 13.27
N ASP A 973 -29.16 -13.88 12.66
CA ASP A 973 -28.19 -13.03 11.97
C ASP A 973 -28.47 -13.04 10.45
N ILE A 974 -29.03 -14.14 9.92
CA ILE A 974 -29.38 -14.31 8.50
C ILE A 974 -30.64 -13.53 8.12
N LEU A 975 -31.71 -13.59 8.93
CA LEU A 975 -32.98 -12.94 8.61
C LEU A 975 -32.85 -11.42 8.41
N PRO A 976 -32.11 -10.66 9.26
CA PRO A 976 -31.90 -9.23 9.06
C PRO A 976 -31.17 -8.84 7.76
N ILE A 977 -30.48 -9.78 7.10
CA ILE A 977 -29.81 -9.56 5.81
C ILE A 977 -30.79 -9.73 4.64
N ILE A 978 -31.69 -10.71 4.75
CA ILE A 978 -32.57 -11.12 3.64
C ILE A 978 -33.89 -10.34 3.63
N LEU A 979 -34.50 -10.15 4.81
CA LEU A 979 -35.87 -9.64 4.94
C LEU A 979 -36.05 -8.16 4.51
N PRO A 980 -35.12 -7.22 4.79
CA PRO A 980 -35.31 -5.82 4.40
C PRO A 980 -35.49 -5.61 2.90
N SER A 981 -34.71 -6.32 2.07
CA SER A 981 -34.79 -6.21 0.61
C SER A 981 -36.11 -6.77 0.04
N LEU A 982 -36.75 -7.70 0.76
CA LEU A 982 -38.06 -8.27 0.38
C LEU A 982 -39.22 -7.34 0.75
N SER A 983 -39.08 -6.51 1.79
CA SER A 983 -40.13 -5.59 2.24
C SER A 983 -40.04 -4.19 1.61
N ASP A 984 -38.91 -3.84 0.98
CA ASP A 984 -38.72 -2.56 0.30
C ASP A 984 -39.65 -2.44 -0.95
N PRO A 985 -40.47 -1.36 -1.04
CA PRO A 985 -41.37 -1.14 -2.17
C PRO A 985 -40.67 -0.82 -3.51
N PHE A 986 -39.41 -0.39 -3.49
CA PHE A 986 -38.69 0.02 -4.70
C PHE A 986 -37.87 -1.10 -5.34
N THR A 987 -37.40 -2.08 -4.55
CA THR A 987 -36.57 -3.21 -5.03
C THR A 987 -37.17 -3.97 -6.22
N PRO A 988 -38.48 -4.28 -6.27
CA PRO A 988 -39.06 -4.97 -7.43
C PRO A 988 -38.93 -4.18 -8.75
N SER A 989 -38.90 -2.85 -8.68
CA SER A 989 -38.77 -1.97 -9.87
C SER A 989 -37.31 -1.64 -10.20
N SER A 990 -36.45 -1.54 -9.19
CA SER A 990 -35.05 -1.11 -9.34
C SER A 990 -34.08 -2.27 -9.56
N SER A 991 -34.28 -3.42 -8.91
CA SER A 991 -33.33 -4.56 -8.93
C SER A 991 -34.02 -5.91 -8.69
N PRO A 992 -34.71 -6.47 -9.71
CA PRO A 992 -35.37 -7.78 -9.61
C PRO A 992 -34.41 -8.96 -9.30
N SER A 993 -33.14 -8.87 -9.69
CA SER A 993 -32.11 -9.91 -9.47
C SER A 993 -31.74 -10.06 -7.98
N LEU A 994 -31.63 -8.94 -7.25
CA LEU A 994 -31.43 -8.94 -5.81
C LEU A 994 -32.61 -9.60 -5.10
N LEU A 995 -33.83 -9.21 -5.49
CA LEU A 995 -35.05 -9.76 -4.90
C LEU A 995 -35.14 -11.28 -5.10
N LEU A 996 -34.84 -11.76 -6.31
CA LEU A 996 -34.76 -13.19 -6.62
C LEU A 996 -33.71 -13.89 -5.76
N SER A 997 -32.53 -13.29 -5.57
CA SER A 997 -31.46 -13.84 -4.73
C SER A 997 -31.89 -13.96 -3.27
N CYS A 998 -32.59 -12.94 -2.73
CA CYS A 998 -33.18 -12.98 -1.39
C CYS A 998 -34.22 -14.09 -1.22
N ILE A 999 -35.14 -14.23 -2.20
CA ILE A 999 -36.17 -15.28 -2.17
C ILE A 999 -35.52 -16.66 -2.14
N LEU A 1000 -34.57 -16.92 -3.03
CA LEU A 1000 -33.89 -18.20 -3.13
C LEU A 1000 -33.04 -18.52 -1.89
N ALA A 1001 -32.42 -17.50 -1.29
CA ALA A 1001 -31.73 -17.63 -0.01
C ALA A 1001 -32.71 -18.00 1.10
N LEU A 1002 -33.86 -17.31 1.19
CA LEU A 1002 -34.90 -17.57 2.19
C LEU A 1002 -35.52 -18.96 2.03
N GLN A 1003 -35.83 -19.40 0.80
CA GLN A 1003 -36.29 -20.78 0.54
C GLN A 1003 -35.30 -21.81 1.10
N THR A 1004 -34.01 -21.58 0.88
CA THR A 1004 -32.94 -22.46 1.37
C THR A 1004 -32.83 -22.38 2.90
N THR A 1005 -32.98 -21.20 3.51
CA THR A 1005 -33.05 -21.03 4.96
C THR A 1005 -34.24 -21.81 5.55
N VAL A 1006 -35.42 -21.71 4.94
CA VAL A 1006 -36.63 -22.40 5.38
C VAL A 1006 -36.42 -23.92 5.37
N LEU A 1007 -35.91 -24.48 4.28
CA LEU A 1007 -35.62 -25.91 4.17
C LEU A 1007 -34.66 -26.44 5.24
N ASN A 1008 -33.72 -25.62 5.69
CA ASN A 1008 -32.69 -26.02 6.65
C ASN A 1008 -33.00 -25.66 8.12
N THR A 1009 -34.00 -24.82 8.36
CA THR A 1009 -34.31 -24.29 9.71
C THR A 1009 -35.78 -24.41 10.10
N TRP A 1010 -36.59 -25.14 9.31
CA TRP A 1010 -38.02 -25.34 9.54
C TRP A 1010 -38.42 -25.70 10.99
N PRO A 1011 -37.67 -26.53 11.78
CA PRO A 1011 -38.10 -26.86 13.15
C PRO A 1011 -38.09 -25.65 14.10
N ARG A 1012 -37.31 -24.60 13.78
CA ARG A 1012 -37.18 -23.39 14.61
C ARG A 1012 -37.96 -22.21 14.06
N LEU A 1013 -38.39 -22.27 12.80
CA LEU A 1013 -39.20 -21.23 12.16
C LEU A 1013 -40.66 -21.23 12.63
N GLY A 1014 -41.13 -22.33 13.25
CA GLY A 1014 -42.45 -22.40 13.86
C GLY A 1014 -42.64 -21.53 15.13
N VAL A 1015 -41.56 -20.95 15.66
CA VAL A 1015 -41.64 -19.98 16.78
C VAL A 1015 -42.36 -18.72 16.32
N GLU A 1016 -43.42 -18.33 17.03
CA GLU A 1016 -44.34 -17.22 16.70
C GLU A 1016 -43.61 -15.97 16.19
N LYS A 1017 -42.53 -15.56 16.86
CA LYS A 1017 -41.71 -14.41 16.46
C LYS A 1017 -41.21 -14.49 15.01
N TYR A 1018 -40.53 -15.57 14.63
CA TYR A 1018 -39.97 -15.73 13.28
C TYR A 1018 -41.05 -16.04 12.26
N ARG A 1019 -42.08 -16.79 12.69
CA ARG A 1019 -43.23 -17.17 11.88
C ARG A 1019 -43.97 -15.95 11.36
N MET A 1020 -44.38 -15.07 12.26
CA MET A 1020 -45.10 -13.84 11.93
C MET A 1020 -44.24 -12.86 11.12
N GLU A 1021 -42.94 -12.78 11.40
CA GLU A 1021 -42.01 -11.92 10.67
C GLU A 1021 -41.87 -12.35 9.21
N VAL A 1022 -41.68 -13.66 8.96
CA VAL A 1022 -41.54 -14.21 7.60
C VAL A 1022 -42.87 -14.13 6.82
N ILE A 1023 -44.01 -14.45 7.45
CA ILE A 1023 -45.34 -14.31 6.81
C ILE A 1023 -45.58 -12.87 6.36
N LYS A 1024 -45.32 -11.88 7.24
CA LYS A 1024 -45.49 -10.46 6.92
C LYS A 1024 -44.63 -10.04 5.74
N VAL A 1025 -43.36 -10.43 5.73
CA VAL A 1025 -42.42 -10.05 4.66
C VAL A 1025 -42.79 -10.70 3.32
N ILE A 1026 -43.20 -11.97 3.32
CA ILE A 1026 -43.68 -12.65 2.10
C ILE A 1026 -44.92 -11.93 1.54
N ALA A 1027 -45.89 -11.59 2.40
CA ALA A 1027 -47.11 -10.88 2.01
C ALA A 1027 -46.82 -9.47 1.47
N VAL A 1028 -45.97 -8.69 2.15
CA VAL A 1028 -45.56 -7.35 1.71
C VAL A 1028 -44.77 -7.42 0.40
N GLY A 1029 -43.83 -8.36 0.28
CA GLY A 1029 -43.05 -8.56 -0.95
C GLY A 1029 -43.93 -8.94 -2.15
N TRP A 1030 -44.94 -9.79 -1.94
CA TRP A 1030 -45.93 -10.13 -2.97
C TRP A 1030 -46.73 -8.90 -3.43
N LYS A 1031 -47.21 -8.10 -2.48
CA LYS A 1031 -47.89 -6.84 -2.77
C LYS A 1031 -47.00 -5.89 -3.58
N ASN A 1032 -45.79 -5.60 -3.11
CA ASN A 1032 -44.85 -4.70 -3.77
C ASN A 1032 -44.50 -5.19 -5.19
N THR A 1033 -44.36 -6.50 -5.39
CA THR A 1033 -44.08 -7.11 -6.71
C THR A 1033 -45.28 -7.03 -7.65
N THR A 1034 -46.50 -7.07 -7.12
CA THR A 1034 -47.74 -6.98 -7.91
C THR A 1034 -48.04 -5.52 -8.29
N ASP A 1035 -47.74 -4.58 -7.40
CA ASP A 1035 -47.94 -3.13 -7.59
C ASP A 1035 -46.83 -2.47 -8.44
N ALA A 1036 -45.73 -3.19 -8.71
CA ALA A 1036 -44.59 -2.67 -9.46
C ALA A 1036 -44.94 -2.37 -10.93
N VAL A 1037 -44.74 -1.12 -11.34
CA VAL A 1037 -44.95 -0.65 -12.72
C VAL A 1037 -43.64 -0.75 -13.49
N VAL A 1038 -43.59 -1.61 -14.52
CA VAL A 1038 -42.42 -1.77 -15.40
C VAL A 1038 -42.73 -1.19 -16.79
N ASP A 1039 -41.82 -0.39 -17.34
CA ASP A 1039 -41.93 0.19 -18.68
C ASP A 1039 -42.02 -0.91 -19.75
N GLU A 1040 -42.98 -0.84 -20.67
CA GLU A 1040 -43.25 -1.88 -21.68
C GLU A 1040 -42.06 -2.16 -22.61
N LYS A 1041 -41.11 -1.23 -22.68
CA LYS A 1041 -39.90 -1.34 -23.52
C LYS A 1041 -38.76 -2.14 -22.89
N ASP A 1042 -38.80 -2.44 -21.58
CA ASP A 1042 -37.74 -3.16 -20.87
C ASP A 1042 -38.11 -4.64 -20.64
N GLY A 1043 -38.07 -5.42 -21.72
CA GLY A 1043 -38.50 -6.83 -21.74
C GLY A 1043 -37.76 -7.74 -20.75
N VAL A 1044 -36.48 -7.46 -20.46
CA VAL A 1044 -35.65 -8.24 -19.53
C VAL A 1044 -36.13 -8.08 -18.09
N ARG A 1045 -36.48 -6.86 -17.67
CA ARG A 1045 -37.00 -6.62 -16.32
C ARG A 1045 -38.38 -7.22 -16.12
N LYS A 1046 -39.22 -7.20 -17.16
CA LYS A 1046 -40.55 -7.83 -17.13
C LYS A 1046 -40.45 -9.34 -16.92
N GLU A 1047 -39.55 -10.02 -17.63
CA GLU A 1047 -39.29 -11.46 -17.45
C GLU A 1047 -38.71 -11.77 -16.06
N GLY A 1048 -37.82 -10.91 -15.56
CA GLY A 1048 -37.29 -11.00 -14.20
C GLY A 1048 -38.38 -10.89 -13.12
N LEU A 1049 -39.31 -9.94 -13.26
CA LEU A 1049 -40.41 -9.75 -12.30
C LEU A 1049 -41.39 -10.93 -12.29
N GLU A 1050 -41.69 -11.53 -13.45
CA GLU A 1050 -42.52 -12.73 -13.52
C GLU A 1050 -41.83 -13.94 -12.86
N THR A 1051 -40.51 -14.05 -13.01
CA THR A 1051 -39.71 -15.06 -12.30
C THR A 1051 -39.76 -14.87 -10.79
N VAL A 1052 -39.64 -13.62 -10.32
CA VAL A 1052 -39.79 -13.26 -8.89
C VAL A 1052 -41.16 -13.66 -8.36
N LYS A 1053 -42.25 -13.36 -9.07
CA LYS A 1053 -43.62 -13.75 -8.66
C LYS A 1053 -43.75 -15.27 -8.54
N LYS A 1054 -43.20 -16.02 -9.49
CA LYS A 1054 -43.20 -17.48 -9.46
C LYS A 1054 -42.46 -18.02 -8.24
N GLU A 1055 -41.26 -17.51 -7.95
CA GLU A 1055 -40.45 -17.96 -6.81
C GLU A 1055 -41.01 -17.52 -5.45
N LEU A 1056 -41.72 -16.39 -5.38
CA LEU A 1056 -42.50 -15.99 -4.19
C LEU A 1056 -43.63 -16.97 -3.88
N LYS A 1057 -44.37 -17.44 -4.90
CA LYS A 1057 -45.39 -18.50 -4.73
C LYS A 1057 -44.77 -19.81 -4.23
N VAL A 1058 -43.60 -20.17 -4.76
CA VAL A 1058 -42.85 -21.35 -4.29
C VAL A 1058 -42.46 -21.16 -2.82
N LEU A 1059 -41.95 -20.00 -2.44
CA LEU A 1059 -41.56 -19.68 -1.07
C LEU A 1059 -42.75 -19.71 -0.10
N GLY A 1060 -43.89 -19.10 -0.44
CA GLY A 1060 -45.09 -19.10 0.39
C GLY A 1060 -45.61 -20.51 0.68
N ARG A 1061 -45.76 -21.32 -0.37
CA ARG A 1061 -46.18 -22.73 -0.25
C ARG A 1061 -45.18 -23.60 0.50
N LEU A 1062 -43.89 -23.38 0.25
CA LEU A 1062 -42.81 -24.07 0.94
C LEU A 1062 -42.84 -23.75 2.44
N PHE A 1063 -43.05 -22.48 2.80
CA PHE A 1063 -43.12 -22.03 4.18
C PHE A 1063 -44.29 -22.68 4.94
N VAL A 1064 -45.49 -22.68 4.36
CA VAL A 1064 -46.67 -23.34 4.95
C VAL A 1064 -46.38 -24.81 5.21
N LYS A 1065 -45.94 -25.56 4.19
CA LYS A 1065 -45.60 -26.98 4.35
C LYS A 1065 -44.49 -27.25 5.36
N ALA A 1066 -43.49 -26.37 5.42
CA ALA A 1066 -42.36 -26.51 6.32
C ALA A 1066 -42.77 -26.31 7.79
N VAL A 1067 -43.70 -25.40 8.08
CA VAL A 1067 -44.21 -25.19 9.44
C VAL A 1067 -45.29 -26.20 9.82
N GLU A 1068 -46.11 -26.66 8.87
CA GLU A 1068 -47.04 -27.79 9.04
C GLU A 1068 -46.33 -29.10 9.42
N ALA A 1069 -45.13 -29.32 8.90
CA ALA A 1069 -44.31 -30.48 9.25
C ALA A 1069 -43.73 -30.44 10.68
N GLY A 1070 -43.83 -29.30 11.38
CA GLY A 1070 -43.40 -29.13 12.78
C GLY A 1070 -44.58 -28.96 13.77
N ASP A 1071 -44.29 -28.62 15.02
CA ASP A 1071 -45.28 -28.49 16.11
C ASP A 1071 -46.27 -27.29 15.96
N GLY A 1072 -46.27 -26.57 14.81
CA GLY A 1072 -47.01 -25.31 14.62
C GLY A 1072 -48.07 -25.30 13.51
N GLY A 1073 -48.47 -26.45 12.98
CA GLY A 1073 -49.30 -26.55 11.77
C GLY A 1073 -50.72 -25.96 11.86
N GLU A 1074 -51.43 -26.11 12.98
CA GLU A 1074 -52.78 -25.54 13.13
C GLU A 1074 -52.77 -24.00 13.25
N GLU A 1075 -51.71 -23.42 13.82
CA GLU A 1075 -51.59 -21.98 14.05
C GLU A 1075 -51.27 -21.21 12.75
N VAL A 1076 -50.37 -21.73 11.89
CA VAL A 1076 -50.03 -21.07 10.62
C VAL A 1076 -51.22 -20.99 9.68
N ASN A 1077 -51.99 -22.07 9.56
CA ASN A 1077 -53.15 -22.08 8.67
C ASN A 1077 -54.22 -21.08 9.15
N GLY A 1078 -54.39 -20.92 10.47
CA GLY A 1078 -55.25 -19.87 11.04
C GLY A 1078 -54.74 -18.45 10.79
N GLU A 1079 -53.44 -18.20 10.99
CA GLU A 1079 -52.80 -16.90 10.75
C GLU A 1079 -52.87 -16.49 9.26
N VAL A 1080 -52.56 -17.42 8.35
CA VAL A 1080 -52.63 -17.20 6.90
C VAL A 1080 -54.09 -17.01 6.46
N ALA A 1081 -55.04 -17.80 6.95
CA ALA A 1081 -56.46 -17.63 6.64
C ALA A 1081 -56.99 -16.26 7.11
N THR A 1082 -56.55 -15.79 8.28
CA THR A 1082 -56.91 -14.45 8.78
C THR A 1082 -56.35 -13.35 7.86
N LEU A 1083 -55.09 -13.47 7.46
CA LEU A 1083 -54.42 -12.50 6.58
C LEU A 1083 -55.02 -12.49 5.16
N VAL A 1084 -55.41 -13.66 4.64
CA VAL A 1084 -56.15 -13.79 3.37
C VAL A 1084 -57.52 -13.11 3.45
N ALA A 1085 -58.23 -13.28 4.58
CA ALA A 1085 -59.54 -12.66 4.80
C ALA A 1085 -59.47 -11.12 4.94
N GLU A 1086 -58.40 -10.59 5.54
CA GLU A 1086 -58.21 -9.13 5.71
C GLU A 1086 -57.82 -8.39 4.42
N VAL A 1087 -57.17 -9.07 3.45
CA VAL A 1087 -56.54 -8.45 2.27
C VAL A 1087 -57.22 -8.90 0.96
N GLN A 1088 -58.55 -9.01 0.97
CA GLN A 1088 -59.35 -9.49 -0.17
C GLN A 1088 -58.98 -8.77 -1.49
N GLY A 1089 -58.73 -9.57 -2.55
CA GLY A 1089 -58.46 -9.07 -3.91
C GLY A 1089 -56.99 -8.96 -4.33
N MET A 1090 -56.01 -9.28 -3.47
CA MET A 1090 -54.57 -9.21 -3.79
C MET A 1090 -53.92 -10.54 -4.20
N GLY A 1091 -54.70 -11.60 -4.46
CA GLY A 1091 -54.18 -12.90 -4.90
C GLY A 1091 -53.41 -13.70 -3.81
N MET A 1092 -53.63 -13.39 -2.53
CA MET A 1092 -52.95 -14.03 -1.40
C MET A 1092 -53.23 -15.53 -1.27
N GLU A 1093 -54.43 -15.99 -1.68
CA GLU A 1093 -54.79 -17.41 -1.80
C GLU A 1093 -53.84 -18.14 -2.77
N GLU A 1094 -53.48 -17.50 -3.88
CA GLU A 1094 -52.58 -18.08 -4.89
C GLU A 1094 -51.12 -18.19 -4.39
N LEU A 1095 -50.71 -17.24 -3.54
CA LEU A 1095 -49.38 -17.12 -2.94
C LEU A 1095 -49.08 -18.25 -1.95
N PHE A 1096 -49.99 -18.48 -1.00
CA PHE A 1096 -49.81 -19.50 0.04
C PHE A 1096 -50.40 -20.86 -0.34
N GLY A 1097 -51.33 -20.91 -1.31
CA GLY A 1097 -51.98 -22.15 -1.75
C GLY A 1097 -53.00 -22.70 -0.75
N VAL A 1098 -53.67 -21.80 -0.02
CA VAL A 1098 -54.68 -22.06 1.03
C VAL A 1098 -56.07 -21.81 0.50
#